data_AF-A0A966MR49-F1
#
_entry.id   AF-A0A966MR49-F1
#
_cell.length_a   1.000
_cell.length_b   1.000
_cell.length_c   1.000
_cell.angle_alpha   90.00
_cell.angle_beta   90.00
_cell.angle_gamma   90.00
#
_symmetry.space_group_name_H-M   'P 1'
#
loop_
_entity.id
_entity.type
_entity.pdbx_description
1 polymer ?
#
loop_
_entity_poly.entity_id
_entity_poly.type
_entity_poly.pdbx_seq_one_letter_code
_entity_poly.pdbx_strand_id
1 'polypeptide(L)'
;ATTKSGVFKVHQVGARLFFEIPRAELGRDYVIVSTLAGTPDEIGIRGTQGGNNLVRFERRDNRILVREAAYRDIIADTAASQKLAAELIGVTKILAALNIEAYGPDSSAVVEVTRMFTGGVPEYTALGRRAQVDAARSYIEKFSAYSRNVNVTAVQSFTPQGGAPGGGGGGFPGAGAAATAPTTEKYTFSIAKLPDVPMKPRLLDERVGYFGVQQRDFSGATQRVETRRFIGRWRLECSDKKVGNLCVPIKPITYYLDPATPAWIKPWIRKGIEDWQVAFEAAGFYKGIVAAEPPKNDPDFSGEDATVAMVRWLPSATENAVGPSLRDPRTGEIIDADVQTYLNVMNLNRSWYFTQVGHLDKRAQKMPFPDTLMGRLVEYVTAHEVGHTLGFPHNFKASSMYPVDSVRSRAFVKKMGHTPTLMDYSRFNYVAQPEDNIDLDDLIPKVGPYDKYAVMWGYTPIPNAKTPDDEKATLEKWTRMQDSIPWYRFAGDAGAGGADPGEQSEAVGDADAVKATTLGVKNLKRTMALLEGATAWKEGTTYDDLEELYGRLIGQWATEMGHVARVIGGQYKQEKYVGQKGAVYRPVEPARQKEALQFLLDNAYTTPTWLLDQGIIRKLEASGSLNRVGSAQARSLASVVSNDRMQRMLELEALATKNEVYPVADMLADLRAGLWKELQSGAQIDAFRRRLQRVYLEAMASKI
;
A
#
# COMPACT_ATOMS: atom_id res chain seq x y z
N ALA A 1 20.63 37.86 10.72
CA ALA A 1 19.45 36.97 10.68
C ALA A 1 19.31 36.44 9.26
N THR A 2 19.03 35.17 9.08
CA THR A 2 18.72 34.59 7.75
C THR A 2 17.21 34.60 7.58
N THR A 3 16.70 35.25 6.54
CA THR A 3 15.25 35.35 6.28
C THR A 3 14.90 34.66 4.96
N LYS A 4 13.84 33.85 4.96
CA LYS A 4 13.22 33.31 3.75
C LYS A 4 11.76 33.75 3.69
N SER A 5 11.30 34.16 2.52
CA SER A 5 9.91 34.54 2.27
C SER A 5 9.13 33.36 1.72
N GLY A 6 7.91 33.16 2.18
CA GLY A 6 6.97 32.14 1.71
C GLY A 6 5.57 32.47 2.21
N VAL A 7 4.76 31.43 2.48
CA VAL A 7 3.44 31.58 3.10
C VAL A 7 3.52 32.33 4.44
N PHE A 8 4.63 32.10 5.18
CA PHE A 8 5.13 32.95 6.24
C PHE A 8 6.54 33.40 5.87
N LYS A 9 6.99 34.55 6.38
CA LYS A 9 8.43 34.79 6.45
C LYS A 9 8.99 33.99 7.62
N VAL A 10 10.15 33.38 7.40
CA VAL A 10 10.86 32.61 8.42
C VAL A 10 12.20 33.26 8.67
N HIS A 11 12.47 33.61 9.92
CA HIS A 11 13.71 34.25 10.35
C HIS A 11 14.49 33.31 11.26
N GLN A 12 15.77 33.13 10.98
CA GLN A 12 16.71 32.50 11.90
C GLN A 12 17.65 33.56 12.48
N VAL A 13 17.65 33.68 13.81
CA VAL A 13 18.51 34.58 14.58
C VAL A 13 19.32 33.74 15.56
N GLY A 14 20.58 33.49 15.25
CA GLY A 14 21.38 32.50 15.98
C GLY A 14 20.74 31.11 15.89
N ALA A 15 20.53 30.46 17.03
CA ALA A 15 19.88 29.15 17.12
C ALA A 15 18.34 29.21 17.14
N ARG A 16 17.73 30.41 17.18
CA ARG A 16 16.28 30.60 17.31
C ARG A 16 15.63 30.79 15.95
N LEU A 17 14.51 30.10 15.73
CA LEU A 17 13.65 30.21 14.56
C LEU A 17 12.38 31.00 14.91
N PHE A 18 12.00 31.91 14.02
CA PHE A 18 10.81 32.74 14.17
C PHE A 18 9.95 32.68 12.91
N PHE A 19 8.64 32.68 13.09
CA PHE A 19 7.68 32.92 12.01
C PHE A 19 7.13 34.34 12.12
N GLU A 20 7.18 35.09 11.02
CA GLU A 20 6.42 36.33 10.85
C GLU A 20 5.16 35.98 10.06
N ILE A 21 4.04 35.82 10.78
CA ILE A 21 2.76 35.35 10.27
C ILE A 21 1.92 36.55 9.83
N PRO A 22 1.59 36.68 8.53
CA PRO A 22 0.75 37.77 8.04
C PRO A 22 -0.65 37.71 8.63
N ARG A 23 -1.28 38.88 8.84
CA ARG A 23 -2.66 38.94 9.35
C ARG A 23 -3.65 38.15 8.49
N ALA A 24 -3.44 38.11 7.17
CA ALA A 24 -4.29 37.38 6.23
C ALA A 24 -4.24 35.85 6.38
N GLU A 25 -3.17 35.33 7.01
CA GLU A 25 -2.97 33.90 7.24
C GLU A 25 -3.47 33.42 8.61
N LEU A 26 -3.79 34.34 9.52
CA LEU A 26 -4.43 34.00 10.79
C LEU A 26 -5.84 33.42 10.55
N GLY A 27 -6.15 32.32 11.21
CA GLY A 27 -7.42 31.59 11.08
C GLY A 27 -7.56 30.74 9.82
N ARG A 28 -6.56 30.72 8.92
CA ARG A 28 -6.53 29.82 7.77
C ARG A 28 -6.17 28.39 8.19
N ASP A 29 -6.64 27.42 7.40
CA ASP A 29 -6.38 25.99 7.65
C ASP A 29 -5.02 25.58 7.08
N TYR A 30 -4.20 24.97 7.93
CA TYR A 30 -2.91 24.38 7.58
C TYR A 30 -2.90 22.91 7.98
N VAL A 31 -2.19 22.07 7.24
CA VAL A 31 -1.85 20.72 7.69
C VAL A 31 -0.37 20.67 8.02
N ILE A 32 -0.04 20.14 9.19
CA ILE A 32 1.33 19.87 9.60
C ILE A 32 1.59 18.38 9.45
N VAL A 33 2.50 18.05 8.53
CA VAL A 33 2.99 16.70 8.26
C VAL A 33 4.38 16.57 8.84
N SER A 34 4.59 15.54 9.63
CA SER A 34 5.94 15.16 10.08
C SER A 34 6.47 14.05 9.18
N THR A 35 7.71 14.15 8.74
CA THR A 35 8.36 13.14 7.90
C THR A 35 9.72 12.81 8.47
N LEU A 36 10.01 11.53 8.67
CA LEU A 36 11.33 11.08 9.12
C LEU A 36 12.36 11.40 8.02
N ALA A 37 13.27 12.32 8.26
CA ALA A 37 14.25 12.80 7.29
C ALA A 37 15.64 12.16 7.45
N GLY A 38 15.90 11.52 8.59
CA GLY A 38 17.12 10.77 8.88
C GLY A 38 17.06 10.10 10.25
N THR A 39 17.85 9.05 10.44
CA THR A 39 17.84 8.22 11.64
C THR A 39 19.18 7.48 11.77
N PRO A 40 19.63 7.06 12.97
CA PRO A 40 20.74 6.13 13.12
C PRO A 40 20.39 4.79 12.44
N ASP A 41 21.39 4.03 12.00
CA ASP A 41 21.19 2.76 11.29
C ASP A 41 20.12 1.88 11.98
N GLU A 42 19.25 1.27 11.16
CA GLU A 42 18.18 0.33 11.57
C GLU A 42 16.92 0.92 12.24
N ILE A 43 16.82 2.24 12.48
CA ILE A 43 15.64 2.84 13.17
C ILE A 43 14.70 3.55 12.19
N GLY A 44 13.72 2.83 11.63
CA GLY A 44 12.69 3.42 10.76
C GLY A 44 13.20 3.81 9.36
N ILE A 45 12.28 4.23 8.48
CA ILE A 45 12.61 4.45 7.06
C ILE A 45 12.54 5.95 6.71
N ARG A 46 13.60 6.50 6.11
CA ARG A 46 13.60 7.89 5.62
C ARG A 46 12.43 8.10 4.65
N GLY A 47 11.64 9.14 4.92
CA GLY A 47 10.43 9.51 4.19
C GLY A 47 9.15 8.92 4.80
N THR A 48 9.24 8.15 5.89
CA THR A 48 8.05 7.72 6.66
C THR A 48 7.29 8.94 7.16
N GLN A 49 6.04 9.08 6.72
CA GLN A 49 5.13 10.11 7.22
C GLN A 49 4.59 9.72 8.60
N GLY A 50 4.57 10.70 9.51
CA GLY A 50 3.97 10.61 10.83
C GLY A 50 2.54 11.09 10.87
N GLY A 51 2.11 11.54 12.04
CA GLY A 51 0.80 12.15 12.21
C GLY A 51 0.66 13.43 11.38
N ASN A 52 -0.52 13.60 10.80
CA ASN A 52 -0.92 14.81 10.08
C ASN A 52 -1.93 15.57 10.96
N ASN A 53 -1.58 16.77 11.38
CA ASN A 53 -2.41 17.59 12.24
C ASN A 53 -2.99 18.75 11.44
N LEU A 54 -4.31 18.86 11.37
CA LEU A 54 -4.98 20.04 10.85
C LEU A 54 -4.90 21.14 11.92
N VAL A 55 -4.39 22.31 11.59
CA VAL A 55 -4.16 23.40 12.54
C VAL A 55 -4.56 24.77 12.00
N ARG A 56 -4.80 25.70 12.92
CA ARG A 56 -4.97 27.14 12.67
C ARG A 56 -4.04 27.94 13.57
N PHE A 57 -3.51 29.03 13.03
CA PHE A 57 -2.82 30.06 13.81
C PHE A 57 -3.83 31.13 14.23
N GLU A 58 -4.11 31.25 15.52
CA GLU A 58 -5.09 32.17 16.07
C GLU A 58 -4.42 33.21 16.95
N ARG A 59 -4.67 34.50 16.69
CA ARG A 59 -4.19 35.55 17.59
C ARG A 59 -5.14 35.71 18.77
N ARG A 60 -4.60 35.60 19.99
CA ARG A 60 -5.29 35.90 21.24
C ARG A 60 -4.38 36.76 22.11
N ASP A 61 -4.81 37.99 22.37
CA ASP A 61 -4.03 38.99 23.12
C ASP A 61 -2.61 39.14 22.52
N ASN A 62 -1.57 38.96 23.33
CA ASN A 62 -0.17 39.00 22.90
C ASN A 62 0.41 37.61 22.51
N ARG A 63 -0.45 36.67 22.10
CA ARG A 63 -0.05 35.30 21.74
C ARG A 63 -0.64 34.85 20.41
N ILE A 64 0.08 33.99 19.71
CA ILE A 64 -0.45 33.15 18.63
C ILE A 64 -0.64 31.74 19.20
N LEU A 65 -1.87 31.24 19.13
CA LEU A 65 -2.21 29.87 19.47
C LEU A 65 -2.13 29.03 18.19
N VAL A 66 -1.43 27.90 18.26
CA VAL A 66 -1.51 26.84 17.25
C VAL A 66 -2.58 25.88 17.74
N ARG A 67 -3.77 25.95 17.14
CA ARG A 67 -4.93 25.18 17.56
C ARG A 67 -5.20 24.07 16.54
N GLU A 68 -5.51 22.87 17.01
CA GLU A 68 -5.99 21.79 16.16
C GLU A 68 -7.37 22.15 15.57
N ALA A 69 -7.62 21.88 14.29
CA ALA A 69 -8.92 22.11 13.67
C ALA A 69 -9.70 20.79 13.58
N ALA A 70 -10.92 20.77 14.14
CA ALA A 70 -11.82 19.62 14.05
C ALA A 70 -12.67 19.75 12.78
N TYR A 71 -12.26 19.07 11.71
CA TYR A 71 -13.13 18.88 10.52
C TYR A 71 -13.78 17.50 10.49
N ARG A 72 -13.48 16.65 11.49
CA ARG A 72 -14.08 15.32 11.61
C ARG A 72 -15.56 15.37 11.95
N ASP A 73 -16.11 16.54 12.29
CA ASP A 73 -17.50 16.74 12.70
C ASP A 73 -18.13 17.80 11.81
N ILE A 74 -18.76 17.37 10.72
CA ILE A 74 -19.62 18.25 9.93
C ILE A 74 -20.99 18.33 10.62
N ILE A 75 -21.44 19.56 10.82
CA ILE A 75 -22.85 19.84 11.12
C ILE A 75 -23.35 20.69 9.96
N ALA A 76 -24.07 20.08 9.01
CA ALA A 76 -24.73 20.85 7.95
C ALA A 76 -25.97 21.58 8.53
N ASP A 77 -25.76 22.85 8.84
CA ASP A 77 -26.69 23.98 8.72
C ASP A 77 -28.20 23.73 8.58
N THR A 78 -28.85 23.07 9.56
CA THR A 78 -30.33 22.95 9.53
C THR A 78 -31.03 23.40 10.81
N ALA A 79 -30.33 23.58 11.94
CA ALA A 79 -30.90 24.24 13.12
C ALA A 79 -29.85 24.95 13.98
N ALA A 80 -30.19 26.12 14.52
CA ALA A 80 -29.33 26.87 15.45
C ALA A 80 -28.90 26.03 16.67
N SER A 81 -29.72 25.08 17.10
CA SER A 81 -29.42 24.14 18.18
C SER A 81 -28.30 23.15 17.83
N GLN A 82 -28.24 22.67 16.60
CA GLN A 82 -27.16 21.77 16.14
C GLN A 82 -25.84 22.53 16.02
N LYS A 83 -25.87 23.76 15.50
CA LYS A 83 -24.68 24.63 15.45
C LYS A 83 -24.13 24.92 16.86
N LEU A 84 -25.01 25.25 17.80
CA LEU A 84 -24.63 25.46 19.20
C LEU A 84 -24.06 24.18 19.84
N ALA A 85 -24.65 23.01 19.56
CA ALA A 85 -24.12 21.74 20.03
C ALA A 85 -22.71 21.44 19.44
N ALA A 86 -22.48 21.77 18.16
CA ALA A 86 -21.16 21.73 17.54
C ALA A 86 -20.14 22.60 18.28
N GLU A 87 -20.50 23.84 18.59
CA GLU A 87 -19.62 24.78 19.28
C GLU A 87 -19.25 24.28 20.68
N LEU A 88 -20.17 23.60 21.37
CA LEU A 88 -19.92 23.02 22.71
C LEU A 88 -18.93 21.85 22.69
N ILE A 89 -18.94 21.02 21.64
CA ILE A 89 -17.99 19.90 21.49
C ILE A 89 -16.78 20.23 20.61
N GLY A 90 -16.78 21.41 19.98
CA GLY A 90 -15.76 21.91 19.06
C GLY A 90 -14.57 22.58 19.76
N VAL A 91 -14.43 22.44 21.08
CA VAL A 91 -13.25 22.92 21.81
C VAL A 91 -12.07 22.01 21.49
N THR A 92 -11.27 22.43 20.54
CA THR A 92 -10.10 21.66 20.09
C THR A 92 -8.83 22.01 20.88
N LYS A 93 -7.87 21.08 20.86
CA LYS A 93 -6.61 21.21 21.58
C LYS A 93 -5.79 22.41 21.07
N ILE A 94 -5.22 23.17 22.00
CA ILE A 94 -4.13 24.11 21.71
C ILE A 94 -2.83 23.30 21.75
N LEU A 95 -2.18 23.15 20.60
CA LEU A 95 -0.91 22.44 20.46
C LEU A 95 0.26 23.27 20.96
N ALA A 96 0.24 24.58 20.68
CA ALA A 96 1.25 25.52 21.17
C ALA A 96 0.65 26.90 21.43
N ALA A 97 1.25 27.65 22.37
CA ALA A 97 0.95 29.05 22.61
C ALA A 97 2.27 29.84 22.54
N LEU A 98 2.37 30.72 21.55
CA LEU A 98 3.60 31.41 21.17
C LEU A 98 3.47 32.89 21.48
N ASN A 99 4.41 33.47 22.22
CA ASN A 99 4.39 34.91 22.49
C ASN A 99 4.73 35.70 21.24
N ILE A 100 4.05 36.83 21.04
CA ILE A 100 4.41 37.78 20.00
C ILE A 100 5.59 38.61 20.51
N GLU A 101 6.73 38.43 19.87
CA GLU A 101 8.00 39.07 20.21
C GLU A 101 8.12 40.45 19.55
N ALA A 102 7.52 40.60 18.37
CA ALA A 102 7.47 41.85 17.61
C ALA A 102 6.32 41.85 16.61
N TYR A 103 6.03 43.03 16.04
CA TYR A 103 5.15 43.16 14.88
C TYR A 103 5.96 43.60 13.66
N GLY A 104 5.71 42.94 12.53
CA GLY A 104 6.20 43.37 11.23
C GLY A 104 5.45 44.61 10.72
N PRO A 105 5.91 45.24 9.62
CA PRO A 105 5.30 46.45 9.06
C PRO A 105 3.79 46.35 8.79
N ASP A 106 3.31 45.17 8.40
CA ASP A 106 1.90 44.92 8.07
C ASP A 106 1.09 44.37 9.26
N SER A 107 1.54 44.65 10.49
CA SER A 107 1.02 44.03 11.73
C SER A 107 1.13 42.50 11.76
N SER A 108 2.05 41.93 10.96
CA SER A 108 2.40 40.51 11.01
C SER A 108 2.96 40.15 12.38
N ALA A 109 2.50 39.06 12.98
CA ALA A 109 2.98 38.65 14.30
C ALA A 109 4.29 37.87 14.15
N VAL A 110 5.36 38.33 14.81
CA VAL A 110 6.64 37.61 14.87
C VAL A 110 6.65 36.75 16.13
N VAL A 111 6.71 35.44 15.96
CA VAL A 111 6.67 34.46 17.05
C VAL A 111 7.84 33.50 16.99
N GLU A 112 8.44 33.19 18.14
CA GLU A 112 9.51 32.19 18.29
C GLU A 112 8.91 30.78 18.23
N VAL A 113 9.45 29.90 17.40
CA VAL A 113 8.88 28.56 17.12
C VAL A 113 9.86 27.41 17.31
N THR A 114 11.10 27.65 17.75
CA THR A 114 12.12 26.59 17.88
C THR A 114 11.62 25.45 18.74
N ARG A 115 11.08 25.77 19.92
CA ARG A 115 10.57 24.78 20.86
C ARG A 115 9.41 23.96 20.29
N MET A 116 8.65 24.49 19.34
CA MET A 116 7.58 23.75 18.67
C MET A 116 8.12 22.47 18.01
N PHE A 117 9.32 22.53 17.42
CA PHE A 117 9.92 21.42 16.67
C PHE A 117 11.01 20.65 17.45
N THR A 118 11.43 21.15 18.62
CA THR A 118 12.47 20.52 19.46
C THR A 118 11.92 20.00 20.79
N GLY A 119 10.66 19.53 20.81
CA GLY A 119 10.07 18.84 21.97
C GLY A 119 9.02 19.62 22.79
N GLY A 120 8.54 20.76 22.30
CA GLY A 120 7.48 21.56 22.94
C GLY A 120 6.05 21.12 22.57
N VAL A 121 5.90 20.34 21.49
CA VAL A 121 4.60 19.80 21.04
C VAL A 121 4.72 18.27 20.96
N PRO A 122 4.09 17.51 21.86
CA PRO A 122 4.14 16.05 21.86
C PRO A 122 3.66 15.42 20.54
N GLU A 123 2.65 16.00 19.89
CA GLU A 123 2.12 15.55 18.60
C GLU A 123 3.14 15.58 17.46
N TYR A 124 4.22 16.35 17.59
CA TYR A 124 5.27 16.48 16.58
C TYR A 124 6.48 15.58 16.89
N THR A 125 6.29 14.55 17.72
CA THR A 125 7.37 13.66 18.15
C THR A 125 7.16 12.22 17.66
N ALA A 126 8.25 11.63 17.18
CA ALA A 126 8.51 10.19 17.14
C ALA A 126 7.49 9.27 16.44
N LEU A 127 6.76 9.70 15.40
CA LEU A 127 5.79 8.85 14.67
C LEU A 127 4.80 8.11 15.59
N GLY A 128 4.48 8.66 16.77
CA GLY A 128 3.62 8.03 17.77
C GLY A 128 4.32 7.15 18.81
N ARG A 129 5.66 7.04 18.80
CA ARG A 129 6.42 6.44 19.92
C ARG A 129 6.24 7.33 21.16
N ARG A 130 5.94 6.72 22.31
CA ARG A 130 5.99 7.41 23.61
C ARG A 130 7.46 7.60 24.00
N ALA A 131 8.06 8.66 23.50
CA ALA A 131 9.44 9.02 23.81
C ALA A 131 9.50 10.50 24.20
N GLN A 132 10.19 10.80 25.29
CA GLN A 132 10.41 12.19 25.72
C GLN A 132 11.56 12.77 24.89
N VAL A 133 11.31 13.90 24.23
CA VAL A 133 12.36 14.65 23.53
C VAL A 133 13.23 15.37 24.55
N ASP A 134 14.52 15.09 24.50
CA ASP A 134 15.57 15.86 25.16
C ASP A 134 15.86 17.11 24.35
N ALA A 135 15.18 18.19 24.71
CA ALA A 135 15.27 19.44 24.01
C ALA A 135 16.64 20.12 24.11
N ALA A 136 17.49 19.76 25.09
CA ALA A 136 18.85 20.31 25.20
C ALA A 136 19.80 19.68 24.18
N ARG A 137 19.51 18.44 23.74
CA ARG A 137 20.21 17.72 22.66
C ARG A 137 19.48 17.77 21.32
N SER A 138 18.56 18.73 21.15
CA SER A 138 17.74 18.89 19.95
C SER A 138 17.87 20.30 19.39
N TYR A 139 17.88 20.44 18.07
CA TYR A 139 18.10 21.73 17.40
C TYR A 139 17.45 21.79 16.01
N ILE A 140 17.22 23.01 15.51
CA ILE A 140 16.81 23.24 14.13
C ILE A 140 18.04 23.13 13.23
N GLU A 141 18.00 22.22 12.26
CA GLU A 141 19.09 22.04 11.31
C GLU A 141 18.94 22.95 10.09
N LYS A 142 17.74 22.99 9.50
CA LYS A 142 17.44 23.84 8.35
C LYS A 142 15.96 24.22 8.29
N PHE A 143 15.66 25.24 7.49
CA PHE A 143 14.29 25.62 7.16
C PHE A 143 14.20 26.08 5.70
N SER A 144 13.01 25.93 5.14
CA SER A 144 12.64 26.39 3.80
C SER A 144 11.27 27.05 3.86
N ALA A 145 11.03 28.08 3.07
CA ALA A 145 9.74 28.75 2.97
C ALA A 145 9.36 28.88 1.49
N TYR A 146 8.15 28.45 1.17
CA TYR A 146 7.57 28.45 -0.18
C TYR A 146 6.21 29.14 -0.14
N SER A 147 5.65 29.44 -1.31
CA SER A 147 4.37 30.15 -1.42
C SER A 147 3.19 29.50 -0.68
N ARG A 148 3.24 28.18 -0.48
CA ARG A 148 2.16 27.39 0.14
C ARG A 148 2.57 26.56 1.35
N ASN A 149 3.85 26.43 1.64
CA ASN A 149 4.29 25.70 2.83
C ASN A 149 5.57 26.27 3.44
N VAL A 150 5.75 26.01 4.72
CA VAL A 150 7.03 26.17 5.41
C VAL A 150 7.50 24.80 5.86
N ASN A 151 8.75 24.47 5.57
CA ASN A 151 9.39 23.26 6.06
C ASN A 151 10.42 23.61 7.12
N VAL A 152 10.36 22.92 8.25
CA VAL A 152 11.36 23.01 9.30
C VAL A 152 11.95 21.63 9.54
N THR A 153 13.25 21.48 9.36
CA THR A 153 13.95 20.24 9.69
C THR A 153 14.64 20.38 11.05
N ALA A 154 14.25 19.55 12.00
CA ALA A 154 14.81 19.52 13.34
C ALA A 154 15.45 18.15 13.62
N VAL A 155 16.55 18.18 14.36
CA VAL A 155 17.16 17.00 14.98
C VAL A 155 16.58 16.89 16.38
N GLN A 156 15.91 15.77 16.67
CA GLN A 156 15.31 15.46 17.96
C GLN A 156 16.06 14.29 18.60
N SER A 157 16.56 14.51 19.81
CA SER A 157 17.14 13.45 20.63
C SER A 157 16.10 12.95 21.64
N PHE A 158 16.00 11.64 21.81
CA PHE A 158 15.05 10.99 22.71
C PHE A 158 15.77 10.34 23.89
N THR A 159 15.10 10.31 25.03
CA THR A 159 15.48 9.48 26.18
C THR A 159 14.51 8.32 26.32
N PRO A 160 14.97 7.07 26.51
CA PRO A 160 14.09 5.93 26.71
C PRO A 160 13.16 6.16 27.90
N GLN A 161 11.86 5.97 27.71
CA GLN A 161 10.92 5.95 28.82
C GLN A 161 10.73 4.49 29.25
N GLY A 162 11.17 4.13 30.45
CA GLY A 162 10.95 2.79 31.00
C GLY A 162 9.45 2.52 31.16
N GLY A 163 8.89 1.64 30.32
CA GLY A 163 7.48 1.26 30.35
C GLY A 163 7.22 0.00 29.53
N ALA A 164 6.40 -0.91 30.07
CA ALA A 164 6.20 -2.30 29.65
C ALA A 164 5.94 -2.51 28.13
N PRO A 165 6.28 -3.70 27.58
CA PRO A 165 6.01 -4.05 26.19
C PRO A 165 4.51 -4.21 25.96
N GLY A 166 3.85 -3.14 25.53
CA GLY A 166 2.40 -3.08 25.37
C GLY A 166 1.97 -2.89 23.93
N GLY A 167 1.44 -3.97 23.34
CA GLY A 167 0.42 -3.93 22.27
C GLY A 167 0.94 -3.82 20.84
N GLY A 168 1.03 -4.96 20.16
CA GLY A 168 1.18 -5.00 18.70
C GLY A 168 -0.03 -4.38 18.01
N GLY A 169 0.12 -3.14 17.56
CA GLY A 169 -0.70 -2.54 16.51
C GLY A 169 0.06 -2.63 15.20
N GLY A 170 -0.60 -3.10 14.13
CA GLY A 170 -0.02 -3.42 12.82
C GLY A 170 1.03 -2.42 12.34
N GLY A 171 2.29 -2.80 12.48
CA GLY A 171 3.43 -1.98 12.13
C GLY A 171 3.83 -2.16 10.67
N PHE A 172 4.16 -1.06 10.01
CA PHE A 172 4.94 -1.04 8.79
C PHE A 172 6.26 -1.82 8.96
N PRO A 173 6.82 -2.41 7.90
CA PRO A 173 8.15 -3.02 7.95
C PRO A 173 9.17 -2.02 8.51
N GLY A 174 9.85 -2.35 9.61
CA GLY A 174 10.83 -1.48 10.27
C GLY A 174 10.37 -0.84 11.59
N ALA A 175 9.14 -1.08 12.05
CA ALA A 175 8.71 -0.74 13.41
C ALA A 175 9.26 -1.75 14.45
N GLY A 176 10.58 -1.91 14.50
CA GLY A 176 11.25 -2.69 15.53
C GLY A 176 11.14 -2.02 16.91
N ALA A 177 11.11 -2.87 17.94
CA ALA A 177 11.06 -2.65 19.38
C ALA A 177 11.30 -1.23 19.93
N ALA A 178 10.58 -0.89 21.01
CA ALA A 178 10.85 0.29 21.84
C ALA A 178 12.36 0.41 22.11
N ALA A 179 12.96 1.52 21.67
CA ALA A 179 14.39 1.75 21.80
C ALA A 179 14.80 1.72 23.29
N THR A 180 15.68 0.79 23.65
CA THR A 180 16.24 0.64 25.00
C THR A 180 17.40 1.62 25.26
N ALA A 181 17.83 2.37 24.24
CA ALA A 181 18.91 3.34 24.30
C ALA A 181 18.45 4.73 23.76
N PRO A 182 19.07 5.84 24.18
CA PRO A 182 18.82 7.16 23.59
C PRO A 182 19.02 7.15 22.08
N THR A 183 18.09 7.72 21.33
CA THR A 183 18.17 7.84 19.87
C THR A 183 18.19 9.31 19.47
N THR A 184 18.77 9.62 18.31
CA THR A 184 18.73 10.96 17.73
C THR A 184 18.25 10.84 16.29
N GLU A 185 17.08 11.38 16.02
CA GLU A 185 16.41 11.25 14.73
C GLU A 185 16.17 12.65 14.15
N LYS A 186 16.05 12.73 12.83
CA LYS A 186 15.87 13.97 12.10
C LYS A 186 14.49 13.96 11.47
N TYR A 187 13.72 15.01 11.72
CA TYR A 187 12.35 15.17 11.24
C TYR A 187 12.21 16.44 10.41
N THR A 188 11.52 16.34 9.27
CA THR A 188 11.02 17.51 8.55
C THR A 188 9.55 17.69 8.84
N PHE A 189 9.18 18.88 9.31
CA PHE A 189 7.81 19.31 9.55
C PHE A 189 7.39 20.23 8.40
N SER A 190 6.49 19.74 7.55
CA SER A 190 5.89 20.53 6.46
C SER A 190 4.56 21.11 6.94
N ILE A 191 4.48 22.44 6.95
CA ILE A 191 3.30 23.21 7.33
C ILE A 191 2.66 23.71 6.04
N ALA A 192 1.74 22.95 5.47
CA ALA A 192 1.15 23.22 4.17
C ALA A 192 -0.21 23.91 4.31
N LYS A 193 -0.38 25.05 3.63
CA LYS A 193 -1.65 25.78 3.53
C LYS A 193 -2.64 24.99 2.68
N LEU A 194 -3.81 24.71 3.23
CA LEU A 194 -4.89 24.07 2.48
C LEU A 194 -5.48 25.04 1.43
N PRO A 195 -6.06 24.55 0.33
CA PRO A 195 -6.71 25.39 -0.67
C PRO A 195 -7.77 26.32 -0.06
N ASP A 196 -7.78 27.60 -0.45
CA ASP A 196 -8.80 28.55 0.02
C ASP A 196 -10.21 28.17 -0.46
N VAL A 197 -10.30 27.62 -1.67
CA VAL A 197 -11.54 27.02 -2.21
C VAL A 197 -11.39 25.50 -2.16
N PRO A 198 -12.09 24.79 -1.25
CA PRO A 198 -12.01 23.34 -1.18
C PRO A 198 -12.52 22.68 -2.48
N MET A 199 -11.86 21.62 -2.94
CA MET A 199 -12.35 20.82 -4.07
C MET A 199 -13.73 20.25 -3.76
N LYS A 200 -14.62 20.16 -4.76
CA LYS A 200 -15.86 19.41 -4.59
C LYS A 200 -15.56 17.94 -4.24
N PRO A 201 -15.93 17.46 -3.04
CA PRO A 201 -15.63 16.10 -2.66
C PRO A 201 -16.56 15.12 -3.37
N ARG A 202 -16.11 13.88 -3.55
CA ARG A 202 -16.89 12.78 -4.11
C ARG A 202 -17.06 11.70 -3.05
N LEU A 203 -18.29 11.25 -2.84
CA LEU A 203 -18.60 10.21 -1.86
C LEU A 203 -17.89 8.92 -2.23
N LEU A 204 -17.32 8.25 -1.22
CA LEU A 204 -16.70 6.95 -1.36
C LEU A 204 -17.78 5.85 -1.44
N ASP A 205 -17.58 4.89 -2.32
CA ASP A 205 -18.36 3.66 -2.41
C ASP A 205 -17.45 2.45 -2.20
N GLU A 206 -17.78 1.56 -1.27
CA GLU A 206 -16.89 0.44 -0.91
C GLU A 206 -16.72 -0.58 -2.03
N ARG A 207 -17.61 -0.55 -3.03
CA ARG A 207 -17.53 -1.43 -4.19
C ARG A 207 -16.58 -0.89 -5.28
N VAL A 208 -15.98 0.29 -5.10
CA VAL A 208 -14.95 0.89 -5.97
C VAL A 208 -13.77 1.37 -5.12
N GLY A 209 -12.58 0.84 -5.38
CA GLY A 209 -11.42 1.05 -4.52
C GLY A 209 -10.86 2.46 -4.56
N TYR A 210 -11.03 3.20 -3.46
CA TYR A 210 -10.37 4.48 -3.22
C TYR A 210 -9.95 4.60 -1.75
N PHE A 211 -8.75 5.11 -1.50
CA PHE A 211 -8.41 5.72 -0.22
C PHE A 211 -9.36 6.90 0.03
N GLY A 212 -9.53 7.30 1.28
CA GLY A 212 -10.46 8.37 1.58
C GLY A 212 -10.26 9.03 2.92
N VAL A 213 -11.09 10.04 3.16
CA VAL A 213 -11.22 10.74 4.43
C VAL A 213 -12.62 10.49 4.97
N GLN A 214 -12.74 10.44 6.29
CA GLN A 214 -14.01 10.20 6.98
C GLN A 214 -14.37 11.38 7.86
N GLN A 215 -15.65 11.74 7.86
CA GLN A 215 -16.23 12.78 8.68
C GLN A 215 -17.53 12.24 9.30
N ARG A 216 -17.83 12.69 10.52
CA ARG A 216 -19.07 12.47 11.24
C ARG A 216 -20.04 13.58 10.86
N ASP A 217 -21.24 13.22 10.45
CA ASP A 217 -22.32 14.12 10.12
C ASP A 217 -23.39 14.04 11.21
N PHE A 218 -23.60 15.16 11.89
CA PHE A 218 -24.58 15.31 12.98
C PHE A 218 -25.87 16.00 12.53
N SER A 219 -25.96 16.39 11.27
CA SER A 219 -27.09 17.15 10.73
C SER A 219 -28.15 16.30 10.05
N GLY A 220 -27.86 15.01 9.83
CA GLY A 220 -28.79 14.08 9.20
C GLY A 220 -30.07 13.89 10.02
N ALA A 221 -31.17 13.58 9.32
CA ALA A 221 -32.47 13.27 9.93
C ALA A 221 -32.52 11.86 10.56
N THR A 222 -31.41 11.13 10.58
CA THR A 222 -31.36 9.78 11.15
C THR A 222 -31.18 9.82 12.66
N GLN A 223 -31.60 8.76 13.35
CA GLN A 223 -31.45 8.64 14.82
C GLN A 223 -30.03 8.21 15.23
N ARG A 224 -29.01 8.63 14.48
CA ARG A 224 -27.60 8.35 14.75
C ARG A 224 -26.69 9.38 14.06
N VAL A 225 -25.46 9.48 14.53
CA VAL A 225 -24.40 10.19 13.81
C VAL A 225 -24.07 9.40 12.55
N GLU A 226 -24.15 10.06 11.39
CA GLU A 226 -23.80 9.42 10.12
C GLU A 226 -22.31 9.56 9.86
N THR A 227 -21.74 8.56 9.18
CA THR A 227 -20.38 8.63 8.70
C THR A 227 -20.42 8.98 7.21
N ARG A 228 -19.81 10.11 6.84
CA ARG A 228 -19.58 10.49 5.45
C ARG A 228 -18.12 10.22 5.10
N ARG A 229 -17.92 9.52 3.98
CA ARG A 229 -16.59 9.18 3.47
C ARG A 229 -16.43 9.80 2.09
N PHE A 230 -15.28 10.42 1.85
CA PHE A 230 -14.93 11.02 0.57
C PHE A 230 -13.65 10.40 0.03
N ILE A 231 -13.59 10.19 -1.28
CA ILE A 231 -12.41 9.60 -1.93
C ILE A 231 -11.23 10.57 -1.94
N GLY A 232 -10.03 10.02 -1.86
CA GLY A 232 -8.78 10.69 -2.12
C GLY A 232 -8.57 10.83 -3.63
N ARG A 233 -8.51 12.05 -4.17
CA ARG A 233 -8.19 12.27 -5.59
C ARG A 233 -7.53 13.63 -5.82
N TRP A 234 -6.75 13.74 -6.89
CA TRP A 234 -6.26 15.04 -7.34
C TRP A 234 -7.40 15.89 -7.90
N ARG A 235 -7.31 17.21 -7.73
CA ARG A 235 -8.21 18.15 -8.42
C ARG A 235 -7.84 18.20 -9.91
N LEU A 236 -8.72 17.66 -10.75
CA LEU A 236 -8.56 17.67 -12.21
C LEU A 236 -9.81 18.28 -12.84
N GLU A 237 -9.69 19.52 -13.29
CA GLU A 237 -10.79 20.31 -13.86
C GLU A 237 -10.51 20.59 -15.34
N CYS A 238 -11.53 20.44 -16.19
CA CYS A 238 -11.40 20.74 -17.61
C CYS A 238 -11.22 22.24 -17.85
N SER A 239 -10.25 22.60 -18.69
CA SER A 239 -10.21 23.93 -19.30
C SER A 239 -11.16 24.00 -20.52
N ASP A 240 -11.26 25.19 -21.13
CA ASP A 240 -12.02 25.39 -22.36
C ASP A 240 -11.38 24.72 -23.59
N LYS A 241 -10.11 24.30 -23.49
CA LYS A 241 -9.37 23.66 -24.59
C LYS A 241 -9.70 22.17 -24.66
N LYS A 242 -9.84 21.66 -25.90
CA LYS A 242 -10.06 20.24 -26.19
C LYS A 242 -9.12 19.73 -27.27
N VAL A 243 -8.76 18.45 -27.18
CA VAL A 243 -8.05 17.70 -28.22
C VAL A 243 -8.93 16.51 -28.58
N GLY A 244 -9.58 16.56 -29.74
CA GLY A 244 -10.66 15.63 -30.07
C GLY A 244 -11.79 15.71 -29.04
N ASN A 245 -12.15 14.57 -28.46
CA ASN A 245 -13.19 14.49 -27.41
C ASN A 245 -12.65 14.70 -25.98
N LEU A 246 -11.34 14.86 -25.82
CA LEU A 246 -10.69 14.97 -24.52
C LEU A 246 -10.52 16.44 -24.12
N CYS A 247 -10.80 16.77 -22.86
CA CYS A 247 -10.53 18.12 -22.34
C CYS A 247 -9.07 18.23 -21.88
N VAL A 248 -8.46 19.39 -22.11
CA VAL A 248 -7.15 19.69 -21.53
C VAL A 248 -7.37 20.15 -20.09
N PRO A 249 -6.72 19.54 -19.08
CA PRO A 249 -6.90 19.96 -17.70
C PRO A 249 -6.34 21.37 -17.46
N ILE A 250 -6.96 22.12 -16.55
CA ILE A 250 -6.45 23.43 -16.09
C ILE A 250 -5.06 23.25 -15.45
N LYS A 251 -4.92 22.25 -14.58
CA LYS A 251 -3.66 21.82 -13.99
C LYS A 251 -3.52 20.30 -14.15
N PRO A 252 -2.60 19.79 -14.99
CA PRO A 252 -2.33 18.37 -15.06
C PRO A 252 -1.63 17.89 -13.79
N ILE A 253 -1.82 16.61 -13.44
CA ILE A 253 -1.10 15.96 -12.35
C ILE A 253 0.35 15.78 -12.81
N THR A 254 1.28 16.56 -12.26
CA THR A 254 2.67 16.60 -12.73
C THR A 254 3.59 16.00 -11.69
N TYR A 255 4.26 14.90 -12.04
CA TYR A 255 5.30 14.30 -11.21
C TYR A 255 6.67 14.71 -11.71
N TYR A 256 7.53 15.15 -10.80
CA TYR A 256 8.91 15.50 -11.09
C TYR A 256 9.86 14.38 -10.69
N LEU A 257 10.87 14.13 -11.52
CA LEU A 257 11.88 13.13 -11.23
C LEU A 257 12.98 13.72 -10.34
N ASP A 258 13.35 12.99 -9.29
CA ASP A 258 14.48 13.38 -8.44
C ASP A 258 15.77 13.47 -9.27
N PRO A 259 16.49 14.60 -9.24
CA PRO A 259 17.77 14.76 -9.92
C PRO A 259 18.80 13.69 -9.56
N ALA A 260 18.73 13.13 -8.34
CA ALA A 260 19.62 12.07 -7.86
C ALA A 260 19.32 10.69 -8.49
N THR A 261 18.21 10.54 -9.23
CA THR A 261 17.88 9.31 -9.95
C THR A 261 18.96 9.01 -11.00
N PRO A 262 19.52 7.78 -11.05
CA PRO A 262 20.48 7.38 -12.08
C PRO A 262 19.95 7.65 -13.49
N ALA A 263 20.80 8.17 -14.38
CA ALA A 263 20.39 8.59 -15.72
C ALA A 263 19.73 7.48 -16.54
N TRP A 264 20.16 6.23 -16.38
CA TRP A 264 19.59 5.07 -17.07
C TRP A 264 18.21 4.66 -16.53
N ILE A 265 17.87 5.02 -15.28
CA ILE A 265 16.58 4.74 -14.64
C ILE A 265 15.52 5.79 -15.00
N LYS A 266 15.92 7.06 -15.18
CA LYS A 266 14.99 8.16 -15.48
C LYS A 266 14.03 7.84 -16.65
N PRO A 267 14.51 7.20 -17.73
CA PRO A 267 13.76 6.42 -18.71
C PRO A 267 12.40 5.88 -18.30
N TRP A 268 12.54 4.99 -17.32
CA TRP A 268 11.58 4.01 -16.87
C TRP A 268 10.65 4.59 -15.82
N ILE A 269 11.15 5.47 -14.96
CA ILE A 269 10.31 6.23 -14.02
C ILE A 269 9.34 7.12 -14.79
N ARG A 270 9.81 7.82 -15.83
CA ARG A 270 8.97 8.64 -16.71
C ARG A 270 7.84 7.83 -17.32
N LYS A 271 8.17 6.65 -17.87
CA LYS A 271 7.17 5.72 -18.41
C LYS A 271 6.19 5.24 -17.34
N GLY A 272 6.65 4.85 -16.15
CA GLY A 272 5.76 4.37 -15.09
C GLY A 272 4.74 5.43 -14.64
N ILE A 273 5.12 6.70 -14.61
CA ILE A 273 4.17 7.81 -14.38
C ILE A 273 3.15 7.90 -15.54
N GLU A 274 3.65 7.87 -16.78
CA GLU A 274 2.84 8.10 -17.98
C GLU A 274 2.01 6.88 -18.41
N ASP A 275 2.26 5.69 -17.86
CA ASP A 275 1.44 4.48 -18.06
C ASP A 275 -0.02 4.69 -17.64
N TRP A 276 -0.27 5.61 -16.70
CA TRP A 276 -1.62 6.00 -16.27
C TRP A 276 -2.38 6.89 -17.25
N GLN A 277 -1.72 7.46 -18.27
CA GLN A 277 -2.37 8.33 -19.25
C GLN A 277 -3.58 7.68 -19.90
N VAL A 278 -3.47 6.39 -20.25
CA VAL A 278 -4.56 5.65 -20.90
C VAL A 278 -5.84 5.58 -20.04
N ALA A 279 -5.71 5.66 -18.71
CA ALA A 279 -6.84 5.70 -17.80
C ALA A 279 -7.44 7.10 -17.67
N PHE A 280 -6.60 8.14 -17.67
CA PHE A 280 -7.07 9.54 -17.69
C PHE A 280 -7.73 9.93 -19.01
N GLU A 281 -7.22 9.41 -20.14
CA GLU A 281 -7.87 9.56 -21.45
C GLU A 281 -9.24 8.89 -21.46
N ALA A 282 -9.38 7.70 -20.86
CA ALA A 282 -10.67 7.03 -20.70
C ALA A 282 -11.64 7.81 -19.79
N ALA A 283 -11.14 8.61 -18.86
CA ALA A 283 -11.93 9.54 -18.03
C ALA A 283 -12.19 10.90 -18.70
N GLY A 284 -11.71 11.11 -19.93
CA GLY A 284 -11.98 12.30 -20.74
C GLY A 284 -10.90 13.39 -20.69
N PHE A 285 -9.71 13.12 -20.15
CA PHE A 285 -8.63 14.10 -20.02
C PHE A 285 -7.49 13.84 -21.01
N TYR A 286 -7.08 14.88 -21.73
CA TYR A 286 -5.85 14.86 -22.53
C TYR A 286 -4.68 15.27 -21.64
N LYS A 287 -3.66 14.41 -21.53
CA LYS A 287 -2.51 14.64 -20.65
C LYS A 287 -2.91 14.94 -19.20
N GLY A 288 -3.81 14.12 -18.64
CA GLY A 288 -4.26 14.23 -17.25
C GLY A 288 -3.13 14.07 -16.24
N ILE A 289 -2.14 13.22 -16.56
CA ILE A 289 -0.93 12.97 -15.76
C ILE A 289 0.32 13.14 -16.63
N VAL A 290 1.39 13.74 -16.12
CA VAL A 290 2.63 13.96 -16.89
C VAL A 290 3.87 13.83 -16.01
N ALA A 291 4.96 13.38 -16.60
CA ALA A 291 6.27 13.38 -15.96
C ALA A 291 7.10 14.59 -16.43
N ALA A 292 7.81 15.23 -15.51
CA ALA A 292 8.65 16.40 -15.78
C ALA A 292 10.05 16.24 -15.14
N GLU A 293 11.05 16.90 -15.71
CA GLU A 293 12.29 17.13 -14.97
C GLU A 293 12.13 18.42 -14.14
N PRO A 294 12.76 18.51 -12.96
CA PRO A 294 12.89 19.76 -12.24
C PRO A 294 13.41 20.88 -13.16
N PRO A 295 12.82 22.09 -13.09
CA PRO A 295 13.32 23.24 -13.83
C PRO A 295 14.78 23.52 -13.46
N LYS A 296 15.66 23.63 -14.46
CA LYS A 296 17.11 23.75 -14.24
C LYS A 296 17.54 25.09 -13.64
N ASN A 297 16.77 26.15 -13.85
CA ASN A 297 17.12 27.54 -13.52
C ASN A 297 16.06 28.20 -12.64
N ASP A 298 15.27 27.42 -11.91
CA ASP A 298 14.31 27.96 -10.95
C ASP A 298 14.86 27.77 -9.53
N PRO A 299 15.40 28.82 -8.89
CA PRO A 299 15.94 28.73 -7.54
C PRO A 299 14.86 28.52 -6.48
N ASP A 300 13.59 28.72 -6.82
CA ASP A 300 12.45 28.54 -5.94
C ASP A 300 11.84 27.14 -6.05
N PHE A 301 12.16 26.39 -7.12
CA PHE A 301 11.75 25.00 -7.24
C PHE A 301 12.44 24.14 -6.20
N SER A 302 11.62 23.41 -5.46
CA SER A 302 12.09 22.41 -4.53
C SER A 302 11.14 21.24 -4.52
N GLY A 303 11.70 20.03 -4.56
CA GLY A 303 10.91 18.84 -4.29
C GLY A 303 10.36 18.80 -2.86
N GLU A 304 10.74 19.71 -1.96
CA GLU A 304 10.13 19.83 -0.63
C GLU A 304 8.91 20.79 -0.61
N ASP A 305 8.59 21.46 -1.72
CA ASP A 305 7.37 22.28 -1.85
C ASP A 305 6.14 21.35 -1.91
N ALA A 306 5.14 21.60 -1.05
CA ALA A 306 3.93 20.79 -0.96
C ALA A 306 3.00 20.89 -2.20
N THR A 307 3.40 21.66 -3.22
CA THR A 307 2.73 21.74 -4.51
C THR A 307 3.37 20.90 -5.60
N VAL A 308 4.48 20.22 -5.29
CA VAL A 308 5.35 19.50 -6.21
C VAL A 308 5.31 18.01 -5.88
N ALA A 309 4.60 17.23 -6.70
CA ALA A 309 4.66 15.78 -6.59
C ALA A 309 6.00 15.25 -7.13
N MET A 310 6.68 14.39 -6.36
CA MET A 310 8.01 13.87 -6.69
C MET A 310 8.03 12.35 -6.77
N VAL A 311 8.86 11.80 -7.66
CA VAL A 311 9.37 10.43 -7.57
C VAL A 311 10.84 10.49 -7.12
N ARG A 312 11.10 10.00 -5.92
CA ARG A 312 12.39 10.08 -5.22
C ARG A 312 13.17 8.79 -5.31
N TRP A 313 14.46 8.90 -5.55
CA TRP A 313 15.38 7.76 -5.57
C TRP A 313 16.24 7.76 -4.31
N LEU A 314 16.04 6.77 -3.44
CA LEU A 314 16.65 6.74 -2.10
C LEU A 314 17.71 5.64 -2.01
N PRO A 315 18.97 5.96 -1.64
CA PRO A 315 20.01 4.95 -1.41
C PRO A 315 19.73 4.20 -0.10
N SER A 316 18.92 3.15 -0.16
CA SER A 316 18.52 2.33 0.99
C SER A 316 18.57 0.84 0.64
N ALA A 317 18.98 0.02 1.61
CA ALA A 317 18.92 -1.45 1.55
C ALA A 317 17.50 -2.01 1.70
N THR A 318 16.51 -1.16 2.01
CA THR A 318 15.10 -1.55 2.07
C THR A 318 14.60 -2.04 0.72
N GLU A 319 14.10 -3.27 0.68
CA GLU A 319 13.44 -3.87 -0.48
C GLU A 319 11.99 -3.45 -0.54
N ASN A 320 11.72 -2.20 -0.94
CA ASN A 320 10.34 -1.75 -1.13
C ASN A 320 10.26 -0.50 -2.04
N ALA A 321 9.04 -0.05 -2.29
CA ALA A 321 8.74 1.34 -2.63
C ALA A 321 7.45 1.74 -1.88
N VAL A 322 7.20 3.03 -1.72
CA VAL A 322 5.95 3.52 -1.11
C VAL A 322 5.48 4.81 -1.79
N GLY A 323 4.17 4.93 -2.01
CA GLY A 323 3.52 6.11 -2.59
C GLY A 323 2.62 6.88 -1.60
N PRO A 324 3.17 7.54 -0.56
CA PRO A 324 2.39 8.38 0.34
C PRO A 324 1.87 9.64 -0.36
N SER A 325 0.71 10.12 0.10
CA SER A 325 0.09 11.36 -0.37
C SER A 325 -0.56 12.13 0.77
N LEU A 326 -0.47 13.45 0.71
CA LEU A 326 -1.12 14.37 1.62
C LEU A 326 -2.49 14.76 1.06
N ARG A 327 -3.52 14.66 1.90
CA ARG A 327 -4.90 14.97 1.53
C ARG A 327 -5.46 16.10 2.37
N ASP A 328 -6.24 16.97 1.73
CA ASP A 328 -7.13 17.89 2.42
C ASP A 328 -8.20 17.08 3.17
N PRO A 329 -8.21 17.08 4.51
CA PRO A 329 -9.17 16.30 5.30
C PRO A 329 -10.62 16.76 5.12
N ARG A 330 -10.83 17.94 4.53
CA ARG A 330 -12.14 18.53 4.27
C ARG A 330 -12.82 17.89 3.07
N THR A 331 -12.05 17.47 2.07
CA THR A 331 -12.58 17.09 0.76
C THR A 331 -12.02 15.79 0.19
N GLY A 332 -10.88 15.33 0.68
CA GLY A 332 -10.09 14.26 0.06
C GLY A 332 -9.22 14.74 -1.11
N GLU A 333 -9.10 16.05 -1.36
CA GLU A 333 -8.18 16.56 -2.37
C GLU A 333 -6.74 16.16 -2.06
N ILE A 334 -6.09 15.41 -2.94
CA ILE A 334 -4.66 15.16 -2.86
C ILE A 334 -3.95 16.45 -3.26
N ILE A 335 -3.13 16.97 -2.34
CA ILE A 335 -2.42 18.24 -2.52
C ILE A 335 -0.93 18.03 -2.77
N ASP A 336 -0.37 16.92 -2.27
CA ASP A 336 1.04 16.57 -2.39
C ASP A 336 1.22 15.04 -2.45
N ALA A 337 2.28 14.58 -3.11
CA ALA A 337 2.66 13.17 -3.19
C ALA A 337 4.17 12.99 -3.37
N ASP A 338 4.73 12.06 -2.60
CA ASP A 338 6.16 11.73 -2.63
C ASP A 338 6.33 10.23 -2.82
N VAL A 339 6.41 9.77 -4.06
CA VAL A 339 6.77 8.37 -4.32
C VAL A 339 8.22 8.17 -3.90
N GLN A 340 8.44 7.19 -3.03
CA GLN A 340 9.75 6.84 -2.50
C GLN A 340 10.17 5.49 -3.05
N THR A 341 11.14 5.52 -3.94
CA THR A 341 11.72 4.33 -4.55
C THR A 341 13.07 4.05 -3.88
N TYR A 342 13.13 3.01 -3.05
CA TYR A 342 14.38 2.58 -2.44
C TYR A 342 15.23 1.82 -3.45
N LEU A 343 16.55 2.03 -3.43
CA LEU A 343 17.48 1.37 -4.35
C LEU A 343 17.28 -0.15 -4.38
N ASN A 344 17.10 -0.78 -3.21
CA ASN A 344 16.98 -2.24 -3.13
C ASN A 344 15.62 -2.80 -3.61
N VAL A 345 14.70 -1.95 -4.09
CA VAL A 345 13.54 -2.40 -4.88
C VAL A 345 13.96 -3.21 -6.12
N MET A 346 15.16 -2.95 -6.64
CA MET A 346 15.75 -3.72 -7.73
C MET A 346 16.02 -5.16 -7.32
N ASN A 347 16.50 -5.40 -6.09
CA ASN A 347 16.72 -6.76 -5.59
C ASN A 347 15.39 -7.51 -5.41
N LEU A 348 14.38 -6.83 -4.89
CA LEU A 348 13.04 -7.39 -4.74
C LEU A 348 12.45 -7.84 -6.07
N ASN A 349 12.49 -6.95 -7.07
CA ASN A 349 12.03 -7.24 -8.43
C ASN A 349 12.86 -8.33 -9.10
N ARG A 350 14.19 -8.33 -8.91
CA ARG A 350 15.09 -9.39 -9.39
C ARG A 350 14.62 -10.74 -8.89
N SER A 351 14.40 -10.85 -7.58
CA SER A 351 13.97 -12.06 -6.91
C SER A 351 12.59 -12.51 -7.37
N TRP A 352 11.59 -11.63 -7.40
CA TRP A 352 10.24 -11.97 -7.86
C TRP A 352 10.21 -12.37 -9.34
N TYR A 353 10.85 -11.60 -10.22
CA TYR A 353 10.82 -11.89 -11.66
C TYR A 353 11.50 -13.21 -11.96
N PHE A 354 12.65 -13.48 -11.32
CA PHE A 354 13.35 -14.76 -11.46
C PHE A 354 12.47 -15.94 -11.00
N THR A 355 11.94 -15.89 -9.77
CA THR A 355 11.19 -17.01 -9.20
C THR A 355 9.89 -17.29 -9.95
N GLN A 356 9.18 -16.26 -10.38
CA GLN A 356 7.86 -16.38 -10.99
C GLN A 356 7.92 -16.67 -12.49
N VAL A 357 8.80 -16.01 -13.24
CA VAL A 357 8.82 -16.08 -14.72
C VAL A 357 10.21 -16.17 -15.35
N GLY A 358 11.30 -16.27 -14.56
CA GLY A 358 12.68 -16.30 -15.08
C GLY A 358 12.98 -17.46 -16.04
N HIS A 359 12.24 -18.57 -15.92
CA HIS A 359 12.33 -19.69 -16.86
C HIS A 359 11.79 -19.36 -18.27
N LEU A 360 11.02 -18.29 -18.45
CA LEU A 360 10.50 -17.82 -19.74
C LEU A 360 11.39 -16.76 -20.39
N ASP A 361 12.16 -15.99 -19.61
CA ASP A 361 13.01 -14.90 -20.10
C ASP A 361 14.49 -15.23 -19.96
N LYS A 362 15.19 -15.44 -21.09
CA LYS A 362 16.64 -15.70 -21.11
C LYS A 362 17.46 -14.57 -20.46
N ARG A 363 16.98 -13.32 -20.48
CA ARG A 363 17.66 -12.18 -19.84
C ARG A 363 17.69 -12.31 -18.32
N ALA A 364 16.77 -13.07 -17.74
CA ALA A 364 16.69 -13.31 -16.30
C ALA A 364 17.50 -14.53 -15.84
N GLN A 365 18.08 -15.30 -16.76
CA GLN A 365 18.78 -16.56 -16.45
C GLN A 365 20.28 -16.37 -16.19
N LYS A 366 20.73 -15.13 -16.04
CA LYS A 366 22.09 -14.76 -15.66
C LYS A 366 22.04 -13.45 -14.90
N MET A 367 22.70 -13.41 -13.75
CA MET A 367 22.87 -12.19 -12.97
C MET A 367 24.15 -11.43 -13.36
N PRO A 368 24.19 -10.09 -13.15
CA PRO A 368 23.02 -9.23 -12.92
C PRO A 368 22.12 -9.14 -14.17
N PHE A 369 20.84 -8.80 -13.98
CA PHE A 369 19.94 -8.54 -15.11
C PHE A 369 20.44 -7.36 -15.96
N PRO A 370 20.20 -7.36 -17.28
CA PRO A 370 20.50 -6.20 -18.11
C PRO A 370 19.61 -5.00 -17.72
N ASP A 371 20.14 -3.79 -17.89
CA ASP A 371 19.43 -2.52 -17.60
C ASP A 371 18.05 -2.43 -18.26
N THR A 372 17.88 -3.04 -19.44
CA THR A 372 16.60 -3.06 -20.15
C THR A 372 15.52 -3.88 -19.43
N LEU A 373 15.91 -5.00 -18.80
CA LEU A 373 14.99 -5.78 -17.99
C LEU A 373 14.77 -5.09 -16.64
N MET A 374 15.85 -4.75 -15.93
CA MET A 374 15.72 -4.11 -14.61
C MET A 374 14.97 -2.79 -14.67
N GLY A 375 15.23 -1.96 -15.68
CA GLY A 375 14.51 -0.73 -15.94
C GLY A 375 13.02 -0.96 -16.15
N ARG A 376 12.62 -1.97 -16.93
CA ARG A 376 11.20 -2.33 -17.10
C ARG A 376 10.53 -2.77 -15.79
N LEU A 377 11.25 -3.45 -14.89
CA LEU A 377 10.73 -3.81 -13.57
C LEU A 377 10.59 -2.59 -12.65
N VAL A 378 11.50 -1.62 -12.75
CA VAL A 378 11.39 -0.33 -12.04
C VAL A 378 10.22 0.50 -12.59
N GLU A 379 9.98 0.49 -13.92
CA GLU A 379 8.79 1.10 -14.53
C GLU A 379 7.50 0.55 -13.91
N TYR A 380 7.37 -0.77 -13.79
CA TYR A 380 6.22 -1.43 -13.17
C TYR A 380 5.98 -0.97 -11.72
N VAL A 381 7.00 -1.02 -10.86
CA VAL A 381 6.84 -0.59 -9.46
C VAL A 381 6.56 0.90 -9.36
N THR A 382 7.20 1.73 -10.19
CA THR A 382 6.91 3.17 -10.24
C THR A 382 5.44 3.41 -10.58
N ALA A 383 4.91 2.74 -11.60
CA ALA A 383 3.51 2.87 -11.98
C ALA A 383 2.57 2.43 -10.86
N HIS A 384 2.90 1.35 -10.12
CA HIS A 384 2.13 0.89 -8.97
C HIS A 384 2.09 1.94 -7.86
N GLU A 385 3.24 2.49 -7.45
CA GLU A 385 3.30 3.52 -6.40
C GLU A 385 2.63 4.82 -6.82
N VAL A 386 2.74 5.21 -8.10
CA VAL A 386 1.97 6.34 -8.65
C VAL A 386 0.48 6.09 -8.50
N GLY A 387 -0.01 4.86 -8.73
CA GLY A 387 -1.39 4.48 -8.48
C GLY A 387 -1.88 4.77 -7.05
N HIS A 388 -1.07 4.45 -6.03
CA HIS A 388 -1.38 4.82 -4.65
C HIS A 388 -1.52 6.33 -4.46
N THR A 389 -0.62 7.11 -5.07
CA THR A 389 -0.66 8.58 -5.03
C THR A 389 -1.78 9.19 -5.86
N LEU A 390 -2.45 8.42 -6.72
CA LEU A 390 -3.68 8.82 -7.41
C LEU A 390 -4.96 8.55 -6.60
N GLY A 391 -4.83 7.87 -5.44
CA GLY A 391 -5.92 7.56 -4.53
C GLY A 391 -6.32 6.09 -4.49
N PHE A 392 -5.62 5.20 -5.17
CA PHE A 392 -6.02 3.79 -5.29
C PHE A 392 -5.38 2.90 -4.20
N PRO A 393 -6.17 2.15 -3.41
CA PRO A 393 -5.66 1.06 -2.59
C PRO A 393 -5.35 -0.16 -3.47
N HIS A 394 -4.78 -1.21 -2.87
CA HIS A 394 -4.69 -2.49 -3.56
C HIS A 394 -6.07 -3.05 -3.90
N ASN A 395 -6.16 -3.86 -4.95
CA ASN A 395 -7.37 -4.60 -5.30
C ASN A 395 -7.07 -6.10 -5.46
N PHE A 396 -7.08 -6.83 -4.34
CA PHE A 396 -6.80 -8.27 -4.32
C PHE A 396 -7.95 -9.12 -4.85
N LYS A 397 -9.11 -8.53 -5.16
CA LYS A 397 -10.20 -9.25 -5.83
C LYS A 397 -9.92 -9.48 -7.31
N ALA A 398 -9.05 -8.66 -7.91
CA ALA A 398 -8.95 -8.52 -9.35
C ALA A 398 -8.43 -9.79 -10.04
N SER A 399 -7.34 -10.38 -9.54
CA SER A 399 -6.74 -11.60 -10.10
C SER A 399 -7.73 -12.77 -10.20
N SER A 400 -8.68 -12.87 -9.27
CA SER A 400 -9.67 -13.95 -9.26
C SER A 400 -10.82 -13.74 -10.25
N MET A 401 -10.88 -12.57 -10.90
CA MET A 401 -11.91 -12.26 -11.90
C MET A 401 -11.55 -12.76 -13.30
N TYR A 402 -10.32 -13.24 -13.52
CA TYR A 402 -9.90 -13.88 -14.76
C TYR A 402 -9.74 -15.40 -14.59
N PRO A 403 -10.37 -16.21 -15.47
CA PRO A 403 -10.09 -17.64 -15.53
C PRO A 403 -8.62 -17.93 -15.86
N VAL A 404 -8.07 -19.00 -15.29
CA VAL A 404 -6.67 -19.41 -15.50
C VAL A 404 -6.32 -19.60 -16.98
N ASP A 405 -7.24 -20.12 -17.79
CA ASP A 405 -6.97 -20.31 -19.23
C ASP A 405 -6.88 -18.99 -19.99
N SER A 406 -7.60 -17.95 -19.55
CA SER A 406 -7.55 -16.63 -20.17
C SER A 406 -6.18 -15.98 -19.95
N VAL A 407 -5.63 -16.07 -18.74
CA VAL A 407 -4.30 -15.50 -18.42
C VAL A 407 -3.13 -16.28 -19.03
N ARG A 408 -3.41 -17.42 -19.68
CA ARG A 408 -2.47 -18.16 -20.53
C ARG A 408 -2.67 -17.91 -22.02
N SER A 409 -3.73 -17.21 -22.41
CA SER A 409 -3.98 -16.88 -23.82
C SER A 409 -3.22 -15.62 -24.21
N ARG A 410 -2.26 -15.74 -25.13
CA ARG A 410 -1.48 -14.61 -25.66
C ARG A 410 -2.36 -13.46 -26.13
N ALA A 411 -3.42 -13.76 -26.89
CA ALA A 411 -4.33 -12.74 -27.40
C ALA A 411 -5.15 -12.05 -26.28
N PHE A 412 -5.55 -12.82 -25.27
CA PHE A 412 -6.28 -12.27 -24.12
C PHE A 412 -5.37 -11.37 -23.29
N VAL A 413 -4.21 -11.86 -22.86
CA VAL A 413 -3.26 -11.10 -22.04
C VAL A 413 -2.80 -9.83 -22.76
N LYS A 414 -2.58 -9.89 -24.09
CA LYS A 414 -2.24 -8.69 -24.88
C LYS A 414 -3.28 -7.58 -24.76
N LYS A 415 -4.55 -7.95 -24.70
CA LYS A 415 -5.69 -7.02 -24.69
C LYS A 415 -6.09 -6.59 -23.27
N MET A 416 -6.07 -7.54 -22.34
CA MET A 416 -6.69 -7.40 -21.01
C MET A 416 -5.67 -7.31 -19.88
N GLY A 417 -4.41 -7.66 -20.12
CA GLY A 417 -3.44 -7.99 -19.07
C GLY A 417 -3.73 -9.37 -18.45
N HIS A 418 -2.85 -9.85 -17.58
CA HIS A 418 -3.10 -11.06 -16.77
C HIS A 418 -3.79 -10.76 -15.43
N THR A 419 -3.90 -9.48 -15.06
CA THR A 419 -4.75 -9.01 -13.96
C THR A 419 -5.52 -7.76 -14.41
N PRO A 420 -6.78 -7.55 -13.96
CA PRO A 420 -7.56 -6.38 -14.31
C PRO A 420 -6.98 -5.03 -13.88
N THR A 421 -6.11 -5.01 -12.87
CA THR A 421 -5.55 -3.78 -12.27
C THR A 421 -4.08 -3.93 -11.95
N LEU A 422 -3.32 -2.87 -12.21
CA LEU A 422 -1.94 -2.72 -11.76
C LEU A 422 -1.81 -2.67 -10.23
N MET A 423 -2.89 -2.30 -9.53
CA MET A 423 -2.94 -2.20 -8.06
C MET A 423 -3.11 -3.54 -7.37
N ASP A 424 -3.24 -4.63 -8.12
CA ASP A 424 -3.17 -5.97 -7.59
C ASP A 424 -1.71 -6.36 -7.33
N TYR A 425 -1.49 -7.25 -6.37
CA TYR A 425 -0.21 -7.92 -6.18
C TYR A 425 -0.07 -9.15 -7.08
N SER A 426 -0.76 -9.17 -8.22
CA SER A 426 -0.57 -10.15 -9.27
C SER A 426 0.74 -9.86 -10.04
N ARG A 427 1.88 -9.97 -9.34
CA ARG A 427 3.22 -9.45 -9.71
C ARG A 427 3.64 -9.81 -11.12
N PHE A 428 3.99 -11.06 -11.40
CA PHE A 428 4.31 -11.54 -12.74
C PHE A 428 3.47 -12.76 -13.05
N ASN A 429 3.11 -12.98 -14.31
CA ASN A 429 2.21 -14.05 -14.73
C ASN A 429 2.82 -15.46 -14.57
N TYR A 430 2.93 -15.93 -13.32
CA TYR A 430 3.60 -17.19 -12.96
C TYR A 430 2.86 -18.44 -13.44
N VAL A 431 1.63 -18.31 -13.95
CA VAL A 431 0.88 -19.43 -14.51
C VAL A 431 1.19 -19.66 -16.00
N ALA A 432 1.75 -18.67 -16.69
CA ALA A 432 2.14 -18.78 -18.09
C ALA A 432 3.17 -19.90 -18.30
N GLN A 433 2.98 -20.69 -19.35
CA GLN A 433 3.84 -21.80 -19.72
C GLN A 433 4.65 -21.48 -20.98
N PRO A 434 5.80 -22.15 -21.24
CA PRO A 434 6.56 -21.97 -22.48
C PRO A 434 5.71 -22.16 -23.74
N GLU A 435 4.78 -23.12 -23.73
CA GLU A 435 3.86 -23.41 -24.84
C GLU A 435 2.84 -22.28 -25.10
N ASP A 436 2.60 -21.38 -24.15
CA ASP A 436 1.63 -20.29 -24.27
C ASP A 436 2.16 -19.12 -25.13
N ASN A 437 3.49 -19.03 -25.29
CA ASN A 437 4.18 -18.02 -26.09
C ASN A 437 3.73 -16.57 -25.78
N ILE A 438 3.48 -16.27 -24.50
CA ILE A 438 3.17 -14.91 -24.03
C ILE A 438 4.38 -13.99 -24.30
N ASP A 439 4.14 -12.78 -24.82
CA ASP A 439 5.21 -11.79 -24.99
C ASP A 439 5.80 -11.42 -23.62
N LEU A 440 7.12 -11.25 -23.52
CA LEU A 440 7.78 -11.00 -22.23
C LEU A 440 7.26 -9.74 -21.52
N ASP A 441 6.90 -8.70 -22.29
CA ASP A 441 6.32 -7.46 -21.75
C ASP A 441 4.90 -7.65 -21.21
N ASP A 442 4.22 -8.73 -21.59
CA ASP A 442 2.86 -9.09 -21.17
C ASP A 442 2.87 -10.09 -20.00
N LEU A 443 4.06 -10.49 -19.52
CA LEU A 443 4.22 -11.17 -18.22
C LEU A 443 4.19 -10.19 -17.04
N ILE A 444 4.30 -8.88 -17.32
CA ILE A 444 4.38 -7.80 -16.34
C ILE A 444 3.06 -7.01 -16.37
N PRO A 445 2.44 -6.69 -15.20
CA PRO A 445 1.19 -5.97 -15.10
C PRO A 445 1.29 -4.58 -15.72
N LYS A 446 0.13 -4.08 -16.13
CA LYS A 446 -0.04 -2.79 -16.78
C LYS A 446 -1.34 -2.18 -16.26
N VAL A 447 -1.51 -0.88 -16.50
CA VAL A 447 -2.79 -0.18 -16.27
C VAL A 447 -3.89 -0.88 -17.06
N GLY A 448 -4.75 -1.59 -16.33
CA GLY A 448 -5.72 -2.54 -16.85
C GLY A 448 -7.13 -1.98 -16.96
N PRO A 449 -8.11 -2.81 -17.33
CA PRO A 449 -9.51 -2.39 -17.46
C PRO A 449 -10.13 -1.90 -16.13
N TYR A 450 -9.76 -2.47 -14.99
CA TYR A 450 -10.24 -1.99 -13.68
C TYR A 450 -9.67 -0.60 -13.38
N ASP A 451 -8.38 -0.35 -13.67
CA ASP A 451 -7.76 0.96 -13.43
C ASP A 451 -8.44 2.06 -14.25
N LYS A 452 -8.71 1.79 -15.53
CA LYS A 452 -9.47 2.69 -16.41
C LYS A 452 -10.87 2.97 -15.87
N TYR A 453 -11.55 1.93 -15.37
CA TYR A 453 -12.86 2.05 -14.74
C TYR A 453 -12.81 2.86 -13.44
N ALA A 454 -11.84 2.62 -12.57
CA ALA A 454 -11.69 3.32 -11.30
C ALA A 454 -11.34 4.79 -11.52
N VAL A 455 -10.43 5.11 -12.45
CA VAL A 455 -10.12 6.50 -12.84
C VAL A 455 -11.36 7.17 -13.46
N MET A 456 -12.09 6.50 -14.35
CA MET A 456 -13.36 7.02 -14.88
C MET A 456 -14.36 7.32 -13.75
N TRP A 457 -14.57 6.38 -12.83
CA TRP A 457 -15.51 6.54 -11.74
C TRP A 457 -15.15 7.69 -10.80
N GLY A 458 -13.86 7.90 -10.52
CA GLY A 458 -13.39 8.90 -9.56
C GLY A 458 -13.00 10.25 -10.17
N TYR A 459 -12.68 10.35 -11.46
CA TYR A 459 -12.21 11.61 -12.08
C TYR A 459 -13.16 12.17 -13.14
N THR A 460 -14.07 11.38 -13.72
CA THR A 460 -15.00 11.91 -14.73
C THR A 460 -15.91 12.98 -14.11
N PRO A 461 -16.00 14.18 -14.71
CA PRO A 461 -16.93 15.22 -14.27
C PRO A 461 -18.39 14.77 -14.43
N ILE A 462 -19.22 15.03 -13.42
CA ILE A 462 -20.67 14.82 -13.49
C ILE A 462 -21.35 16.19 -13.67
N PRO A 463 -21.92 16.49 -14.85
CA PRO A 463 -22.50 17.80 -15.13
C PRO A 463 -23.61 18.17 -14.14
N ASN A 464 -23.73 19.46 -13.82
CA ASN A 464 -24.78 20.06 -13.00
C ASN A 464 -24.85 19.63 -11.51
N ALA A 465 -24.00 18.71 -11.06
CA ALA A 465 -23.96 18.30 -9.66
C ALA A 465 -23.32 19.41 -8.80
N LYS A 466 -24.09 20.01 -7.89
CA LYS A 466 -23.65 21.10 -6.99
C LYS A 466 -23.14 20.56 -5.66
N THR A 467 -23.73 19.47 -5.18
CA THR A 467 -23.34 18.79 -3.94
C THR A 467 -22.73 17.40 -4.24
N PRO A 468 -22.04 16.77 -3.26
CA PRO A 468 -21.63 15.36 -3.38
C PRO A 468 -22.82 14.41 -3.50
N ASP A 469 -23.96 14.74 -2.90
CA ASP A 469 -25.18 13.91 -2.94
C ASP A 469 -25.83 13.90 -4.33
N ASP A 470 -25.71 15.01 -5.08
CA ASP A 470 -26.22 15.10 -6.45
C ASP A 470 -25.55 14.07 -7.39
N GLU A 471 -24.35 13.57 -7.05
CA GLU A 471 -23.63 12.58 -7.86
C GLU A 471 -24.13 11.14 -7.62
N LYS A 472 -24.85 10.87 -6.52
CA LYS A 472 -25.17 9.50 -6.05
C LYS A 472 -25.82 8.64 -7.12
N ALA A 473 -26.81 9.16 -7.85
CA ALA A 473 -27.54 8.39 -8.86
C ALA A 473 -26.63 7.95 -10.02
N THR A 474 -25.73 8.83 -10.48
CA THR A 474 -24.78 8.52 -11.54
C THR A 474 -23.70 7.55 -11.04
N LEU A 475 -23.15 7.79 -9.84
CA LEU A 475 -22.14 6.93 -9.24
C LEU A 475 -22.69 5.53 -8.95
N GLU A 476 -23.93 5.39 -8.50
CA GLU A 476 -24.59 4.09 -8.33
C GLU A 476 -24.64 3.36 -9.68
N LYS A 477 -25.10 4.02 -10.75
CA LYS A 477 -25.16 3.41 -12.09
C LYS A 477 -23.80 2.90 -12.55
N TRP A 478 -22.74 3.69 -12.38
CA TRP A 478 -21.38 3.27 -12.74
C TRP A 478 -20.89 2.12 -11.86
N THR A 479 -21.13 2.20 -10.54
CA THR A 479 -20.73 1.16 -9.58
C THR A 479 -21.36 -0.19 -9.91
N ARG A 480 -22.62 -0.19 -10.35
CA ARG A 480 -23.38 -1.38 -10.73
C ARG A 480 -22.89 -2.07 -12.00
N MET A 481 -21.99 -1.46 -12.76
CA MET A 481 -21.32 -2.13 -13.89
C MET A 481 -20.60 -3.42 -13.45
N GLN A 482 -20.13 -3.49 -12.20
CA GLN A 482 -19.49 -4.69 -11.65
C GLN A 482 -20.39 -5.92 -11.53
N ASP A 483 -21.72 -5.73 -11.56
CA ASP A 483 -22.66 -6.84 -11.49
C ASP A 483 -22.57 -7.72 -12.75
N SER A 484 -22.38 -7.09 -13.91
CA SER A 484 -22.25 -7.76 -15.21
C SER A 484 -20.81 -7.86 -15.72
N ILE A 485 -19.88 -7.06 -15.16
CA ILE A 485 -18.47 -7.02 -15.54
C ILE A 485 -17.64 -7.45 -14.31
N PRO A 486 -17.33 -8.75 -14.14
CA PRO A 486 -16.70 -9.27 -12.93
C PRO A 486 -15.37 -8.58 -12.59
N TRP A 487 -14.57 -8.25 -13.60
CA TRP A 487 -13.27 -7.59 -13.41
C TRP A 487 -13.38 -6.11 -13.01
N TYR A 488 -14.57 -5.58 -12.72
CA TYR A 488 -14.79 -4.29 -12.04
C TYR A 488 -15.06 -4.43 -10.54
N ARG A 489 -15.00 -5.66 -10.00
CA ARG A 489 -15.15 -5.91 -8.57
C ARG A 489 -13.88 -5.52 -7.80
N PHE A 490 -14.08 -5.20 -6.53
CA PHE A 490 -13.05 -4.66 -5.66
C PHE A 490 -13.02 -5.38 -4.30
N ALA A 491 -11.81 -5.63 -3.80
CA ALA A 491 -11.55 -5.87 -2.38
C ALA A 491 -10.17 -5.34 -2.01
N GLY A 492 -10.11 -4.48 -1.00
CA GLY A 492 -8.88 -3.86 -0.53
C GLY A 492 -8.14 -4.68 0.52
N ASP A 493 -7.14 -4.07 1.16
CA ASP A 493 -6.28 -4.70 2.18
C ASP A 493 -7.02 -5.30 3.36
N ALA A 494 -8.15 -4.71 3.77
CA ALA A 494 -8.99 -5.25 4.84
C ALA A 494 -9.64 -6.61 4.46
N GLY A 495 -9.78 -6.88 3.16
CA GLY A 495 -10.20 -8.19 2.65
C GLY A 495 -9.05 -9.19 2.56
N ALA A 496 -7.80 -8.71 2.46
CA ALA A 496 -6.61 -9.55 2.39
C ALA A 496 -6.51 -10.43 3.64
N GLY A 497 -6.58 -11.74 3.44
CA GLY A 497 -6.56 -12.69 4.55
C GLY A 497 -7.91 -12.89 5.24
N GLY A 498 -9.00 -12.40 4.67
CA GLY A 498 -10.37 -12.75 5.01
C GLY A 498 -10.75 -14.18 4.61
N ALA A 499 -12.06 -14.47 4.58
CA ALA A 499 -12.58 -15.78 4.24
C ALA A 499 -12.64 -16.07 2.72
N ASP A 500 -12.50 -15.05 1.87
CA ASP A 500 -12.60 -15.20 0.41
C ASP A 500 -11.28 -15.69 -0.20
N PRO A 501 -11.24 -16.88 -0.83
CA PRO A 501 -10.03 -17.37 -1.49
C PRO A 501 -9.65 -16.57 -2.75
N GLY A 502 -10.51 -15.68 -3.24
CA GLY A 502 -10.24 -14.78 -4.36
C GLY A 502 -9.85 -13.36 -3.95
N GLU A 503 -9.55 -13.11 -2.68
CA GLU A 503 -9.04 -11.83 -2.14
C GLU A 503 -7.62 -12.01 -1.59
N GLN A 504 -6.71 -12.53 -2.42
CA GLN A 504 -5.36 -12.90 -2.00
C GLN A 504 -4.29 -12.02 -2.65
N SER A 505 -3.33 -11.59 -1.85
CA SER A 505 -2.11 -10.97 -2.37
C SER A 505 -1.21 -12.01 -3.04
N GLU A 506 -0.37 -11.56 -3.97
CA GLU A 506 0.65 -12.36 -4.64
C GLU A 506 0.09 -13.48 -5.54
N ALA A 507 -1.20 -13.42 -5.89
CA ALA A 507 -1.90 -14.46 -6.66
C ALA A 507 -2.09 -14.11 -8.14
N VAL A 508 -2.04 -15.12 -9.00
CA VAL A 508 -2.38 -15.02 -10.43
C VAL A 508 -3.36 -16.14 -10.77
N GLY A 509 -4.54 -15.78 -11.29
CA GLY A 509 -5.55 -16.76 -11.72
C GLY A 509 -6.21 -17.53 -10.56
N ASP A 510 -6.29 -16.94 -9.38
CA ASP A 510 -6.91 -17.51 -8.18
C ASP A 510 -8.44 -17.66 -8.25
N ALA A 511 -9.04 -17.38 -9.41
CA ALA A 511 -10.34 -17.94 -9.80
C ALA A 511 -10.36 -19.48 -9.64
N ASP A 512 -9.22 -20.11 -9.89
CA ASP A 512 -8.96 -21.52 -9.63
C ASP A 512 -7.53 -21.67 -9.06
N ALA A 513 -7.40 -21.49 -7.75
CA ALA A 513 -6.10 -21.54 -7.06
C ALA A 513 -5.37 -22.89 -7.24
N VAL A 514 -6.08 -24.03 -7.31
CA VAL A 514 -5.47 -25.35 -7.52
C VAL A 514 -4.84 -25.42 -8.91
N LYS A 515 -5.57 -25.04 -9.96
CA LYS A 515 -5.07 -25.06 -11.34
C LYS A 515 -3.93 -24.07 -11.53
N ALA A 516 -4.08 -22.83 -11.02
CA ALA A 516 -3.03 -21.82 -11.07
C ALA A 516 -1.74 -22.31 -10.39
N THR A 517 -1.85 -22.83 -9.17
CA THR A 517 -0.71 -23.32 -8.40
C THR A 517 -0.10 -24.59 -8.99
N THR A 518 -0.90 -25.45 -9.64
CA THR A 518 -0.36 -26.60 -10.39
C THR A 518 0.62 -26.15 -11.48
N LEU A 519 0.27 -25.07 -12.20
CA LEU A 519 1.09 -24.47 -13.24
C LEU A 519 2.29 -23.71 -12.66
N GLY A 520 2.08 -22.97 -11.56
CA GLY A 520 3.14 -22.27 -10.82
C GLY A 520 4.20 -23.22 -10.28
N VAL A 521 3.82 -24.34 -9.66
CA VAL A 521 4.76 -25.38 -9.21
C VAL A 521 5.53 -26.01 -10.36
N LYS A 522 4.88 -26.22 -11.52
CA LYS A 522 5.56 -26.71 -12.74
C LYS A 522 6.65 -25.71 -13.19
N ASN A 523 6.39 -24.41 -13.05
CA ASN A 523 7.33 -23.35 -13.35
C ASN A 523 8.45 -23.22 -12.32
N LEU A 524 8.14 -23.31 -11.02
CA LEU A 524 9.14 -23.31 -9.94
C LEU A 524 10.14 -24.45 -10.09
N LYS A 525 9.70 -25.64 -10.53
CA LYS A 525 10.60 -26.75 -10.87
C LYS A 525 11.58 -26.40 -12.00
N ARG A 526 11.12 -25.68 -13.03
CA ARG A 526 11.98 -25.20 -14.12
C ARG A 526 12.96 -24.15 -13.61
N THR A 527 12.49 -23.20 -12.81
CA THR A 527 13.34 -22.14 -12.23
C THR A 527 14.39 -22.73 -11.28
N MET A 528 14.04 -23.73 -10.48
CA MET A 528 14.98 -24.42 -9.59
C MET A 528 16.17 -25.02 -10.37
N ALA A 529 15.93 -25.58 -11.56
CA ALA A 529 16.99 -26.11 -12.42
C ALA A 529 17.91 -25.04 -13.02
N LEU A 530 17.46 -23.78 -13.07
CA LEU A 530 18.24 -22.64 -13.58
C LEU A 530 19.01 -21.91 -12.48
N LEU A 531 18.69 -22.18 -11.22
CA LEU A 531 19.07 -21.38 -10.07
C LEU A 531 20.58 -21.22 -9.92
N GLU A 532 21.34 -22.32 -9.91
CA GLU A 532 22.80 -22.27 -9.78
C GLU A 532 23.45 -21.58 -10.99
N GLY A 533 23.05 -21.94 -12.21
CA GLY A 533 23.62 -21.34 -13.43
C GLY A 533 23.36 -19.84 -13.56
N ALA A 534 22.22 -19.36 -13.05
CA ALA A 534 21.87 -17.94 -13.06
C ALA A 534 22.65 -17.12 -12.02
N THR A 535 22.97 -17.73 -10.88
CA THR A 535 23.53 -17.05 -9.70
C THR A 535 25.04 -17.22 -9.53
N ALA A 536 25.62 -18.31 -10.02
CA ALA A 536 27.08 -18.52 -10.06
C ALA A 536 27.69 -17.82 -11.30
N TRP A 537 27.45 -16.52 -11.44
CA TRP A 537 27.71 -15.78 -12.69
C TRP A 537 29.13 -15.22 -12.81
N LYS A 538 29.90 -15.19 -11.71
CA LYS A 538 31.26 -14.63 -11.67
C LYS A 538 32.20 -15.50 -10.83
N GLU A 539 33.36 -15.83 -11.41
CA GLU A 539 34.41 -16.54 -10.67
C GLU A 539 34.96 -15.68 -9.51
N GLY A 540 35.20 -16.31 -8.37
CA GLY A 540 35.73 -15.64 -7.18
C GLY A 540 34.68 -14.95 -6.28
N THR A 541 33.38 -15.12 -6.55
CA THR A 541 32.29 -14.65 -5.65
C THR A 541 31.77 -15.77 -4.74
N THR A 542 31.11 -15.37 -3.65
CA THR A 542 30.37 -16.26 -2.74
C THR A 542 29.08 -16.80 -3.39
N TYR A 543 28.41 -17.73 -2.72
CA TYR A 543 27.11 -18.26 -3.13
C TYR A 543 25.91 -17.44 -2.58
N ASP A 544 26.12 -16.18 -2.21
CA ASP A 544 25.08 -15.38 -1.54
C ASP A 544 23.84 -15.16 -2.43
N ASP A 545 24.03 -14.90 -3.73
CA ASP A 545 22.93 -14.82 -4.71
C ASP A 545 22.16 -16.15 -4.83
N LEU A 546 22.88 -17.28 -4.75
CA LEU A 546 22.28 -18.63 -4.77
C LEU A 546 21.47 -18.89 -3.51
N GLU A 547 22.01 -18.54 -2.33
CA GLU A 547 21.31 -18.68 -1.06
C GLU A 547 20.02 -17.85 -1.03
N GLU A 548 20.13 -16.58 -1.43
CA GLU A 548 19.00 -15.67 -1.45
C GLU A 548 17.89 -16.20 -2.36
N LEU A 549 18.19 -16.46 -3.63
CA LEU A 549 17.17 -16.89 -4.59
C LEU A 549 16.62 -18.28 -4.29
N TYR A 550 17.41 -19.19 -3.69
CA TYR A 550 16.90 -20.46 -3.18
C TYR A 550 15.84 -20.24 -2.08
N GLY A 551 16.12 -19.34 -1.13
CA GLY A 551 15.17 -18.94 -0.10
C GLY A 551 13.91 -18.30 -0.68
N ARG A 552 14.05 -17.39 -1.65
CA ARG A 552 12.93 -16.72 -2.33
C ARG A 552 12.07 -17.70 -3.12
N LEU A 553 12.68 -18.70 -3.77
CA LEU A 553 11.97 -19.74 -4.52
C LEU A 553 11.12 -20.62 -3.58
N ILE A 554 11.68 -21.04 -2.45
CA ILE A 554 10.92 -21.77 -1.42
C ILE A 554 9.81 -20.88 -0.85
N GLY A 555 10.09 -19.59 -0.66
CA GLY A 555 9.09 -18.59 -0.26
C GLY A 555 7.92 -18.53 -1.25
N GLN A 556 8.20 -18.42 -2.55
CA GLN A 556 7.19 -18.40 -3.61
C GLN A 556 6.36 -19.69 -3.62
N TRP A 557 7.00 -20.86 -3.53
CA TRP A 557 6.30 -22.14 -3.39
C TRP A 557 5.35 -22.14 -2.17
N ALA A 558 5.82 -21.65 -1.03
CA ALA A 558 5.02 -21.57 0.19
C ALA A 558 3.82 -20.62 0.05
N THR A 559 4.00 -19.48 -0.63
CA THR A 559 2.94 -18.52 -0.95
C THR A 559 1.85 -19.19 -1.79
N GLU A 560 2.22 -19.89 -2.85
CA GLU A 560 1.26 -20.59 -3.73
C GLU A 560 0.51 -21.73 -3.01
N MET A 561 1.18 -22.49 -2.13
CA MET A 561 0.49 -23.47 -1.28
C MET A 561 -0.52 -22.79 -0.35
N GLY A 562 -0.17 -21.61 0.17
CA GLY A 562 -1.05 -20.77 0.97
C GLY A 562 -2.32 -20.37 0.20
N HIS A 563 -2.20 -20.07 -1.10
CA HIS A 563 -3.33 -19.74 -1.95
C HIS A 563 -4.35 -20.87 -2.05
N VAL A 564 -3.88 -22.10 -2.24
CA VAL A 564 -4.75 -23.29 -2.27
C VAL A 564 -5.35 -23.57 -0.90
N ALA A 565 -4.58 -23.39 0.18
CA ALA A 565 -5.08 -23.59 1.54
C ALA A 565 -6.27 -22.69 1.86
N ARG A 566 -6.35 -21.47 1.33
CA ARG A 566 -7.48 -20.54 1.57
C ARG A 566 -8.82 -21.01 1.01
N VAL A 567 -8.83 -21.93 0.04
CA VAL A 567 -10.06 -22.51 -0.53
C VAL A 567 -10.83 -23.30 0.53
N ILE A 568 -10.13 -24.01 1.42
CA ILE A 568 -10.73 -24.85 2.46
C ILE A 568 -11.35 -23.96 3.54
N GLY A 569 -12.65 -24.13 3.79
CA GLY A 569 -13.43 -23.30 4.69
C GLY A 569 -13.60 -21.85 4.18
N GLY A 570 -13.44 -21.60 2.88
CA GLY A 570 -13.58 -20.28 2.28
C GLY A 570 -15.03 -19.86 2.00
N GLN A 571 -15.25 -18.57 1.84
CA GLN A 571 -16.52 -17.96 1.40
C GLN A 571 -16.24 -16.86 0.36
N TYR A 572 -16.81 -16.97 -0.83
CA TYR A 572 -16.77 -15.88 -1.80
C TYR A 572 -17.54 -14.67 -1.25
N LYS A 573 -16.92 -13.50 -1.34
CA LYS A 573 -17.48 -12.20 -0.99
C LYS A 573 -17.73 -11.39 -2.26
N GLN A 574 -18.89 -10.74 -2.30
CA GLN A 574 -19.19 -9.65 -3.21
C GLN A 574 -19.93 -8.57 -2.44
N GLU A 575 -19.30 -7.40 -2.30
CA GLU A 575 -19.91 -6.25 -1.64
C GLU A 575 -21.16 -5.79 -2.41
N LYS A 576 -22.29 -5.65 -1.70
CA LYS A 576 -23.60 -5.36 -2.28
C LYS A 576 -24.38 -4.41 -1.39
N TYR A 577 -25.01 -3.42 -2.00
CA TYR A 577 -25.89 -2.48 -1.31
C TYR A 577 -27.37 -2.84 -1.51
N VAL A 578 -28.23 -2.24 -0.69
CA VAL A 578 -29.69 -2.42 -0.77
C VAL A 578 -30.18 -2.18 -2.20
N GLY A 579 -30.98 -3.13 -2.71
CA GLY A 579 -31.44 -3.13 -4.11
C GLY A 579 -30.63 -4.04 -5.04
N GLN A 580 -29.49 -4.58 -4.61
CA GLN A 580 -28.81 -5.69 -5.27
C GLN A 580 -29.37 -7.05 -4.80
N LYS A 581 -29.50 -8.02 -5.72
CA LYS A 581 -30.02 -9.36 -5.42
C LYS A 581 -28.92 -10.31 -4.90
N GLY A 582 -29.34 -11.28 -4.09
CA GLY A 582 -28.51 -12.36 -3.57
C GLY A 582 -27.61 -11.95 -2.40
N ALA A 583 -27.01 -12.93 -1.75
CA ALA A 583 -26.15 -12.73 -0.59
C ALA A 583 -24.81 -12.05 -0.94
N VAL A 584 -24.21 -11.40 0.07
CA VAL A 584 -22.83 -10.87 0.02
C VAL A 584 -21.81 -12.00 0.13
N TYR A 585 -22.08 -12.98 1.01
CA TYR A 585 -21.21 -14.13 1.26
C TYR A 585 -21.83 -15.40 0.69
N ARG A 586 -21.00 -16.23 0.05
CA ARG A 586 -21.39 -17.53 -0.48
C ARG A 586 -20.32 -18.57 -0.17
N PRO A 587 -20.64 -19.72 0.46
CA PRO A 587 -19.67 -20.76 0.73
C PRO A 587 -18.99 -21.26 -0.55
N VAL A 588 -17.70 -21.59 -0.45
CA VAL A 588 -16.98 -22.32 -1.50
C VAL A 588 -17.54 -23.74 -1.59
N GLU A 589 -17.71 -24.23 -2.81
CA GLU A 589 -18.33 -25.52 -3.09
C GLU A 589 -17.55 -26.69 -2.46
N PRO A 590 -18.22 -27.71 -1.86
CA PRO A 590 -17.52 -28.79 -1.16
C PRO A 590 -16.51 -29.55 -2.02
N ALA A 591 -16.85 -29.80 -3.29
CA ALA A 591 -15.95 -30.44 -4.25
C ALA A 591 -14.64 -29.65 -4.45
N ARG A 592 -14.75 -28.31 -4.50
CA ARG A 592 -13.62 -27.40 -4.69
C ARG A 592 -12.70 -27.36 -3.47
N GLN A 593 -13.28 -27.47 -2.27
CA GLN A 593 -12.51 -27.58 -1.03
C GLN A 593 -11.79 -28.93 -0.92
N LYS A 594 -12.45 -30.04 -1.28
CA LYS A 594 -11.86 -31.38 -1.30
C LYS A 594 -10.71 -31.48 -2.31
N GLU A 595 -10.89 -30.90 -3.50
CA GLU A 595 -9.84 -30.79 -4.51
C GLU A 595 -8.62 -30.01 -3.98
N ALA A 596 -8.85 -28.88 -3.30
CA ALA A 596 -7.78 -28.11 -2.69
C ALA A 596 -7.02 -28.88 -1.60
N LEU A 597 -7.73 -29.62 -0.74
CA LEU A 597 -7.10 -30.47 0.28
C LEU A 597 -6.26 -31.58 -0.37
N GLN A 598 -6.80 -32.25 -1.38
CA GLN A 598 -6.08 -33.28 -2.11
C GLN A 598 -4.81 -32.73 -2.77
N PHE A 599 -4.92 -31.56 -3.42
CA PHE A 599 -3.76 -30.89 -4.00
C PHE A 599 -2.65 -30.63 -2.98
N LEU A 600 -3.01 -30.13 -1.79
CA LEU A 600 -2.04 -29.88 -0.72
C LEU A 600 -1.41 -31.17 -0.19
N LEU A 601 -2.18 -32.25 -0.05
CA LEU A 601 -1.64 -33.56 0.34
C LEU A 601 -0.56 -34.04 -0.65
N ASP A 602 -0.78 -33.80 -1.94
CA ASP A 602 0.11 -34.27 -3.00
C ASP A 602 1.31 -33.34 -3.25
N ASN A 603 1.15 -32.02 -3.06
CA ASN A 603 2.16 -31.02 -3.47
C ASN A 603 2.79 -30.23 -2.32
N ALA A 604 2.08 -30.06 -1.20
CA ALA A 604 2.59 -29.37 -0.03
C ALA A 604 3.09 -30.36 1.03
N TYR A 605 2.32 -31.42 1.29
CA TYR A 605 2.53 -32.30 2.44
C TYR A 605 3.31 -33.57 2.08
N THR A 606 3.42 -33.91 0.81
CA THR A 606 4.44 -34.87 0.34
C THR A 606 5.80 -34.16 0.28
N THR A 607 6.90 -34.88 0.58
CA THR A 607 8.25 -34.30 0.58
C THR A 607 8.61 -33.78 -0.82
N PRO A 608 8.84 -32.47 -1.01
CA PRO A 608 9.15 -31.90 -2.32
C PRO A 608 10.63 -32.13 -2.65
N THR A 609 10.96 -33.34 -3.10
CA THR A 609 12.36 -33.75 -3.38
C THR A 609 13.06 -32.85 -4.40
N TRP A 610 12.31 -32.24 -5.31
CA TRP A 610 12.82 -31.29 -6.30
C TRP A 610 13.33 -29.97 -5.69
N LEU A 611 12.92 -29.62 -4.46
CA LEU A 611 13.50 -28.50 -3.69
C LEU A 611 14.76 -28.91 -2.92
N LEU A 612 15.08 -30.20 -2.85
CA LEU A 612 16.14 -30.76 -2.02
C LEU A 612 17.39 -31.16 -2.82
N ASP A 613 17.78 -30.34 -3.79
CA ASP A 613 18.97 -30.55 -4.61
C ASP A 613 20.24 -30.54 -3.74
N GLN A 614 20.93 -31.68 -3.68
CA GLN A 614 22.14 -31.85 -2.86
C GLN A 614 23.32 -31.03 -3.38
N GLY A 615 23.39 -30.78 -4.69
CA GLY A 615 24.43 -29.95 -5.30
C GLY A 615 24.31 -28.49 -4.88
N ILE A 616 23.09 -28.01 -4.64
CA ILE A 616 22.84 -26.66 -4.12
C ILE A 616 22.95 -26.65 -2.60
N ILE A 617 22.26 -27.54 -1.88
CA ILE A 617 22.24 -27.55 -0.40
C ILE A 617 23.66 -27.61 0.17
N ARG A 618 24.53 -28.47 -0.37
CA ARG A 618 25.91 -28.63 0.13
C ARG A 618 26.81 -27.41 -0.11
N LYS A 619 26.42 -26.48 -0.99
CA LYS A 619 27.10 -25.20 -1.18
C LYS A 619 26.65 -24.15 -0.17
N LEU A 620 25.44 -24.29 0.38
CA LEU A 620 24.79 -23.28 1.22
C LEU A 620 24.91 -23.59 2.70
N GLU A 621 24.71 -24.85 3.11
CA GLU A 621 24.59 -25.19 4.53
C GLU A 621 25.08 -26.60 4.88
N ALA A 622 25.62 -26.75 6.09
CA ALA A 622 25.94 -28.07 6.67
C ALA A 622 24.69 -28.75 7.30
N SER A 623 23.72 -27.95 7.73
CA SER A 623 22.44 -28.39 8.31
C SER A 623 21.42 -27.25 8.21
N GLY A 624 20.13 -27.54 8.00
CA GLY A 624 19.08 -26.50 7.96
C GLY A 624 17.97 -26.74 6.93
N SER A 625 18.24 -27.55 5.90
CA SER A 625 17.31 -27.83 4.79
C SER A 625 15.98 -28.44 5.26
N LEU A 626 16.04 -29.34 6.25
CA LEU A 626 14.87 -29.91 6.91
C LEU A 626 14.01 -28.82 7.56
N ASN A 627 14.64 -27.81 8.16
CA ASN A 627 13.96 -26.70 8.80
C ASN A 627 13.30 -25.79 7.76
N ARG A 628 14.02 -25.36 6.71
CA ARG A 628 13.54 -24.40 5.70
C ARG A 628 12.25 -24.88 5.01
N VAL A 629 12.28 -26.05 4.39
CA VAL A 629 11.11 -26.61 3.68
C VAL A 629 10.00 -27.01 4.67
N GLY A 630 10.35 -27.71 5.75
CA GLY A 630 9.33 -28.16 6.69
C GLY A 630 8.64 -27.02 7.46
N SER A 631 9.28 -25.85 7.61
CA SER A 631 8.62 -24.67 8.20
C SER A 631 7.59 -24.07 7.25
N ALA A 632 7.82 -24.10 5.94
CA ALA A 632 6.81 -23.73 4.96
C ALA A 632 5.61 -24.70 4.97
N GLN A 633 5.88 -26.02 4.99
CA GLN A 633 4.84 -27.04 5.13
C GLN A 633 4.03 -26.86 6.43
N ALA A 634 4.72 -26.62 7.54
CA ALA A 634 4.10 -26.40 8.84
C ALA A 634 3.17 -25.17 8.86
N ARG A 635 3.57 -24.05 8.27
CA ARG A 635 2.73 -22.85 8.15
C ARG A 635 1.45 -23.12 7.36
N SER A 636 1.57 -23.81 6.23
CA SER A 636 0.39 -24.21 5.42
C SER A 636 -0.54 -25.10 6.25
N LEU A 637 0.00 -26.13 6.89
CA LEU A 637 -0.78 -27.08 7.69
C LEU A 637 -1.49 -26.39 8.86
N ALA A 638 -0.77 -25.55 9.61
CA ALA A 638 -1.32 -24.79 10.73
C ALA A 638 -2.45 -23.85 10.28
N SER A 639 -2.36 -23.28 9.07
CA SER A 639 -3.44 -22.49 8.48
C SER A 639 -4.68 -23.33 8.19
N VAL A 640 -4.51 -24.54 7.64
CA VAL A 640 -5.60 -25.49 7.36
C VAL A 640 -6.35 -25.92 8.61
N VAL A 641 -5.65 -26.11 9.73
CA VAL A 641 -6.27 -26.50 11.00
C VAL A 641 -6.41 -25.32 11.98
N SER A 642 -6.44 -24.07 11.50
CA SER A 642 -6.61 -22.89 12.38
C SER A 642 -7.98 -22.86 13.05
N ASN A 643 -8.06 -22.35 14.29
CA ASN A 643 -9.30 -22.30 15.06
C ASN A 643 -10.37 -21.48 14.34
N ASP A 644 -10.02 -20.29 13.85
CA ASP A 644 -10.92 -19.41 13.11
C ASP A 644 -11.54 -20.09 11.88
N ARG A 645 -10.77 -20.95 11.21
CA ARG A 645 -11.27 -21.70 10.06
C ARG A 645 -12.23 -22.80 10.49
N MET A 646 -11.87 -23.59 11.49
CA MET A 646 -12.73 -24.66 11.98
C MET A 646 -14.04 -24.11 12.55
N GLN A 647 -13.98 -22.99 13.30
CA GLN A 647 -15.16 -22.28 13.78
C GLN A 647 -16.04 -21.81 12.62
N ARG A 648 -15.45 -21.18 11.59
CA ARG A 648 -16.21 -20.76 10.40
C ARG A 648 -16.84 -21.95 9.67
N MET A 649 -16.16 -23.08 9.57
CA MET A 649 -16.72 -24.29 8.95
C MET A 649 -17.88 -24.86 9.77
N LEU A 650 -17.78 -24.85 11.10
CA LEU A 650 -18.87 -25.24 12.01
C LEU A 650 -20.09 -24.31 11.88
N GLU A 651 -19.87 -23.00 11.82
CA GLU A 651 -20.95 -22.03 11.59
C GLU A 651 -21.64 -22.24 10.23
N LEU A 652 -20.85 -22.48 9.18
CA LEU A 652 -21.37 -22.82 7.85
C LEU A 652 -22.20 -24.11 7.87
N GLU A 653 -21.75 -25.13 8.60
CA GLU A 653 -22.46 -26.39 8.78
C GLU A 653 -23.77 -26.21 9.54
N ALA A 654 -23.78 -25.42 10.62
CA ALA A 654 -24.98 -25.14 11.41
C ALA A 654 -26.06 -24.37 10.61
N LEU A 655 -25.66 -23.57 9.62
CA LEU A 655 -26.56 -22.79 8.76
C LEU A 655 -26.92 -23.49 7.45
N ALA A 656 -26.29 -24.61 7.12
CA ALA A 656 -26.48 -25.29 5.85
C ALA A 656 -27.86 -25.96 5.76
N THR A 657 -28.49 -25.90 4.59
CA THR A 657 -29.83 -26.49 4.42
C THR A 657 -29.81 -27.90 3.83
N LYS A 658 -28.73 -28.30 3.13
CA LYS A 658 -28.33 -29.69 2.75
C LYS A 658 -27.08 -29.71 1.86
N ASN A 659 -26.06 -30.53 2.16
CA ASN A 659 -24.89 -30.86 1.28
C ASN A 659 -24.16 -29.69 0.60
N GLU A 660 -24.36 -28.46 1.07
CA GLU A 660 -23.80 -27.22 0.51
C GLU A 660 -22.40 -26.91 1.03
N VAL A 661 -21.94 -27.64 2.06
CA VAL A 661 -20.70 -27.37 2.79
C VAL A 661 -19.84 -28.63 2.91
N TYR A 662 -18.54 -28.42 3.16
CA TYR A 662 -17.60 -29.47 3.53
C TYR A 662 -17.52 -29.53 5.06
N PRO A 663 -18.10 -30.55 5.71
CA PRO A 663 -18.12 -30.62 7.18
C PRO A 663 -16.70 -30.62 7.75
N VAL A 664 -16.52 -29.98 8.90
CA VAL A 664 -15.19 -29.91 9.54
C VAL A 664 -14.67 -31.30 9.91
N ALA A 665 -15.56 -32.20 10.32
CA ALA A 665 -15.22 -33.58 10.65
C ALA A 665 -14.68 -34.35 9.45
N ASP A 666 -15.32 -34.20 8.29
CA ASP A 666 -14.89 -34.82 7.02
C ASP A 666 -13.54 -34.25 6.58
N MET A 667 -13.35 -32.92 6.67
CA MET A 667 -12.09 -32.27 6.35
C MET A 667 -10.93 -32.77 7.20
N LEU A 668 -11.13 -32.90 8.52
CA LEU A 668 -10.12 -33.43 9.43
C LEU A 668 -9.86 -34.93 9.18
N ALA A 669 -10.89 -35.70 8.83
CA ALA A 669 -10.75 -37.11 8.49
C ALA A 669 -9.92 -37.31 7.21
N ASP A 670 -10.24 -36.57 6.15
CA ASP A 670 -9.53 -36.59 4.87
C ASP A 670 -8.07 -36.14 5.03
N LEU A 671 -7.84 -35.05 5.77
CA LEU A 671 -6.49 -34.55 6.07
C LEU A 671 -5.66 -35.60 6.83
N ARG A 672 -6.24 -36.22 7.86
CA ARG A 672 -5.58 -37.28 8.64
C ARG A 672 -5.31 -38.52 7.77
N ALA A 673 -6.25 -38.93 6.92
CA ALA A 673 -6.04 -40.07 6.02
C ALA A 673 -4.84 -39.82 5.09
N GLY A 674 -4.74 -38.62 4.52
CA GLY A 674 -3.64 -38.27 3.62
C GLY A 674 -2.28 -38.07 4.31
N LEU A 675 -2.25 -37.47 5.50
CA LEU A 675 -1.01 -37.24 6.25
C LEU A 675 -0.36 -38.54 6.77
N TRP A 676 -1.15 -39.61 6.95
CA TRP A 676 -0.69 -40.93 7.41
C TRP A 676 -0.79 -42.03 6.35
N LYS A 677 -0.90 -41.68 5.06
CA LYS A 677 -1.08 -42.64 3.96
C LYS A 677 -0.02 -43.76 3.93
N GLU A 678 1.20 -43.47 4.35
CA GLU A 678 2.31 -44.44 4.41
C GLU A 678 2.06 -45.57 5.41
N LEU A 679 1.26 -45.35 6.46
CA LEU A 679 0.91 -46.40 7.42
C LEU A 679 0.04 -47.50 6.79
N GLN A 680 -0.73 -47.15 5.75
CA GLN A 680 -1.57 -48.12 5.05
C GLN A 680 -0.77 -49.00 4.08
N SER A 681 0.25 -48.43 3.44
CA SER A 681 1.09 -49.14 2.45
C SER A 681 2.36 -49.75 3.05
N GLY A 682 2.73 -49.41 4.28
CA GLY A 682 4.01 -49.81 4.88
C GLY A 682 5.22 -49.09 4.28
N ALA A 683 5.01 -47.99 3.54
CA ALA A 683 6.08 -47.23 2.91
C ALA A 683 7.00 -46.57 3.95
N GLN A 684 8.28 -46.39 3.59
CA GLN A 684 9.20 -45.63 4.45
C GLN A 684 8.74 -44.18 4.59
N ILE A 685 8.69 -43.71 5.83
CA ILE A 685 8.35 -42.33 6.17
C ILE A 685 9.66 -41.56 6.36
N ASP A 686 9.98 -40.63 5.46
CA ASP A 686 11.21 -39.83 5.55
C ASP A 686 11.17 -38.80 6.71
N ALA A 687 12.29 -38.12 6.95
CA ALA A 687 12.42 -37.17 8.06
C ALA A 687 11.53 -35.91 7.91
N PHE A 688 11.27 -35.44 6.68
CA PHE A 688 10.39 -34.30 6.42
C PHE A 688 8.92 -34.69 6.70
N ARG A 689 8.50 -35.87 6.24
CA ARG A 689 7.17 -36.43 6.52
C ARG A 689 6.94 -36.65 8.01
N ARG A 690 7.90 -37.25 8.73
CA ARG A 690 7.80 -37.42 10.20
C ARG A 690 7.69 -36.09 10.93
N ARG A 691 8.44 -35.07 10.51
CA ARG A 691 8.32 -33.71 11.08
C ARG A 691 6.92 -33.15 10.84
N LEU A 692 6.37 -33.27 9.64
CA LEU A 692 5.05 -32.76 9.31
C LEU A 692 3.94 -33.45 10.12
N GLN A 693 4.01 -34.78 10.27
CA GLN A 693 3.09 -35.54 11.12
C GLN A 693 3.16 -35.09 12.58
N ARG A 694 4.36 -34.80 13.10
CA ARG A 694 4.52 -34.22 14.44
C ARG A 694 3.89 -32.83 14.56
N VAL A 695 4.10 -31.96 13.57
CA VAL A 695 3.49 -30.62 13.52
C VAL A 695 1.96 -30.71 13.55
N TYR A 696 1.35 -31.66 12.84
CA TYR A 696 -0.09 -31.89 12.95
C TYR A 696 -0.51 -32.25 14.38
N LEU A 697 0.19 -33.19 15.03
CA LEU A 697 -0.14 -33.62 16.39
C LEU A 697 -0.03 -32.46 17.38
N GLU A 698 1.04 -31.66 17.28
CA GLU A 698 1.22 -30.45 18.08
C GLU A 698 0.09 -29.43 17.84
N ALA A 699 -0.27 -29.20 16.57
CA ALA A 699 -1.36 -28.31 16.21
C ALA A 699 -2.70 -28.80 16.76
N MET A 700 -2.97 -30.10 16.70
CA MET A 700 -4.22 -30.69 17.20
C MET A 700 -4.29 -30.73 18.73
N ALA A 701 -3.16 -30.86 19.42
CA ALA A 701 -3.11 -30.85 20.88
C ALA A 701 -3.55 -29.51 21.49
N SER A 702 -3.46 -28.41 20.72
CA SER A 702 -3.93 -27.08 21.14
C SER A 702 -5.36 -26.77 20.68
N LYS A 703 -6.09 -27.75 20.13
CA LYS A 703 -7.48 -27.58 19.66
C LYS A 703 -8.44 -28.07 20.73
N ILE A 704 -9.54 -27.33 20.89
CA ILE A 704 -10.65 -27.63 21.78
C ILE A 704 -11.87 -27.88 20.91
#